data_AF-W2U4P7-F1
#
_entry.id   AF-W2U4P7-F1
#
_cell.length_a   1.000
_cell.length_b   1.000
_cell.length_c   1.000
_cell.angle_alpha   90.00
_cell.angle_beta   90.00
_cell.angle_gamma   90.00
#
_symmetry.space_group_name_H-M   'P 1'
#
loop_
_entity.id
_entity.type
_entity.pdbx_description
1 polymer ?
#
loop_
_entity_poly.entity_id
_entity_poly.type
_entity_poly.pdbx_seq_one_letter_code
_entity_poly.pdbx_strand_id
1 'polypeptide(L)'
;MPDVYKTILEAIHPHLGARAEAVLEEGLKRLGKRPSELTPADGAHLLKGLVYRELQARMRPEEARRMVEGVLAQMEGQGARLAKLEQGLKRFGLYVDWPEVARLRALVNRLRQAPDPGLLAEGEELVEALEEKLEEALLRQAKDLAHLEEALERVRHLGGPKVRRLESLVETIRQAQREGILAQAEVERARSLALELRKFLESSAVKAPTLPEIVFETQETPPETPPRAETPSSHPTDVFLTVEEASELEGELLVDLEALSQEASQRILALEVEEEKRKLEELLSRFAPLVERATVSPLLAEVQALLDAGTPVGEKLKALEEAFQEAERNLRAEKRARLIQLEEALRLLSLPEEAKLPLERALQLAEETLEEGGYPDLLPLEEELRRLEEAARRKAEEEKRLLQEKEALVEELEEKGEAFRPLLEELKALPLEALPQRLPEVRARYAELLKAQGEEAALRAKLAEAAKALEALKPEALALGLREKVAEAEALLAQGNLPDLGSLRKSLEDAKAQARQEALLELSRLQALAERFRGFGGEGVLRAIAEEKGKPLPDPTPIARALEALKRRMEVKREELTTRLTAFFQAYARLEGFQSETNRRLKALLPVLKSAQEKLPRLGPQGLLQVERTLSQAEALLRELEKEREAAKAVLQEIRGEDLEALLGVFDQGRTPAQAKPPEAPSTMDLEADLAPLRLPGVEVLGYLGEALPLPREPLEAFVQALDQLDKSLGQTRGPAAILLGEKALVLAPRKGRILVALLEKTSLSAFLLELNPDKHM
;
A
#
# COMPACT_ATOMS: atom_id res chain seq x y z
N MET A 1 13.21 -28.52 -1.53
CA MET A 1 13.87 -28.82 -2.83
C MET A 1 12.74 -29.17 -3.80
N PRO A 2 12.71 -28.62 -5.02
CA PRO A 2 11.65 -28.94 -5.98
C PRO A 2 11.56 -30.45 -6.18
N ASP A 3 10.35 -31.00 -6.29
CA ASP A 3 10.14 -32.42 -6.62
C ASP A 3 10.40 -32.62 -8.12
N VAL A 4 11.68 -32.49 -8.46
CA VAL A 4 12.23 -32.57 -9.82
C VAL A 4 11.85 -33.90 -10.45
N TYR A 5 11.82 -34.97 -9.65
CA TYR A 5 11.41 -36.29 -10.09
C TYR A 5 9.96 -36.30 -10.58
N LYS A 6 9.03 -35.77 -9.77
CA LYS A 6 7.60 -35.75 -10.09
C LYS A 6 7.29 -34.88 -11.30
N THR A 7 7.91 -33.70 -11.39
CA THR A 7 7.73 -32.77 -12.52
C THR A 7 8.17 -33.40 -13.84
N ILE A 8 9.31 -34.09 -13.82
CA ILE A 8 9.85 -34.81 -14.97
C ILE A 8 8.93 -36.00 -15.30
N LEU A 9 8.49 -36.77 -14.31
CA LEU A 9 7.61 -37.91 -14.48
C LEU A 9 6.27 -37.51 -15.11
N GLU A 10 5.58 -36.51 -14.57
CA GLU A 10 4.31 -36.00 -15.09
C GLU A 10 4.41 -35.50 -16.53
N ALA A 11 5.53 -34.87 -16.90
CA ALA A 11 5.75 -34.38 -18.26
C ALA A 11 6.00 -35.51 -19.28
N ILE A 12 6.61 -36.62 -18.84
CA ILE A 12 6.98 -37.73 -19.74
C ILE A 12 5.92 -38.84 -19.74
N HIS A 13 5.13 -38.97 -18.67
CA HIS A 13 4.11 -40.03 -18.50
C HIS A 13 3.10 -40.10 -19.65
N PRO A 14 2.59 -38.98 -20.22
CA PRO A 14 1.68 -39.00 -21.37
C PRO A 14 2.28 -39.63 -22.64
N HIS A 15 3.61 -39.71 -22.74
CA HIS A 15 4.32 -40.15 -23.94
C HIS A 15 4.99 -41.52 -23.78
N LEU A 16 5.51 -41.82 -22.58
CA LEU A 16 6.16 -43.10 -22.29
C LEU A 16 5.27 -44.10 -21.54
N GLY A 17 4.16 -43.65 -20.93
CA GLY A 17 3.26 -44.49 -20.12
C GLY A 17 3.99 -45.11 -18.93
N ALA A 18 3.69 -46.37 -18.58
CA ALA A 18 4.34 -47.11 -17.50
C ALA A 18 5.89 -47.22 -17.62
N ARG A 19 6.45 -46.96 -18.81
CA ARG A 19 7.90 -46.96 -19.02
C ARG A 19 8.58 -45.68 -18.55
N ALA A 20 7.83 -44.60 -18.31
CA ALA A 20 8.35 -43.33 -17.77
C ALA A 20 8.97 -43.52 -16.37
N GLU A 21 8.29 -44.25 -15.49
CA GLU A 21 8.74 -44.58 -14.14
C GLU A 21 10.01 -45.42 -14.17
N ALA A 22 10.04 -46.48 -14.97
CA ALA A 22 11.21 -47.36 -15.10
C ALA A 22 12.46 -46.62 -15.60
N VAL A 23 12.30 -45.68 -16.55
CA VAL A 23 13.40 -44.88 -17.11
C VAL A 23 13.95 -43.89 -16.10
N LEU A 24 13.08 -43.27 -15.29
CA LEU A 24 13.52 -42.36 -14.23
C LEU A 24 14.15 -43.09 -13.05
N GLU A 25 13.64 -44.27 -12.67
CA GLU A 25 14.27 -45.14 -11.68
C GLU A 25 15.66 -45.62 -12.12
N GLU A 26 15.83 -45.97 -13.39
CA GLU A 26 17.14 -46.35 -13.94
C GLU A 26 18.09 -45.15 -13.96
N GLY A 27 17.59 -43.95 -14.29
CA GLY A 27 18.35 -42.71 -14.20
C GLY A 27 18.80 -42.37 -12.78
N LEU A 28 17.92 -42.54 -11.79
CA LEU A 28 18.23 -42.38 -10.38
C LEU A 28 19.29 -43.38 -9.89
N LYS A 29 19.18 -44.65 -10.30
CA LYS A 29 20.18 -45.69 -10.00
C LYS A 29 21.55 -45.35 -10.55
N ARG A 30 21.64 -44.74 -11.74
CA ARG A 30 22.92 -44.31 -12.35
C ARG A 30 23.51 -43.08 -11.69
N LEU A 31 22.68 -42.19 -11.16
CA LEU A 31 23.11 -41.00 -10.41
C LEU A 31 23.40 -41.31 -8.93
N GLY A 32 22.97 -42.48 -8.42
CA GLY A 32 23.16 -42.90 -7.04
C GLY A 32 22.37 -42.08 -6.01
N LYS A 33 21.31 -41.39 -6.45
CA LYS A 33 20.51 -40.47 -5.62
C LYS A 33 19.08 -40.99 -5.43
N ARG A 34 18.43 -40.58 -4.35
CA ARG A 34 17.00 -40.84 -4.12
C ARG A 34 16.13 -39.79 -4.84
N PRO A 35 14.86 -40.08 -5.16
CA PRO A 35 13.94 -39.12 -5.79
C PRO A 35 13.90 -37.75 -5.08
N SER A 36 13.95 -37.76 -3.74
CA SER A 36 13.93 -36.57 -2.87
C SER A 36 15.23 -35.75 -2.85
N GLU A 37 16.32 -36.25 -3.44
CA GLU A 37 17.66 -35.63 -3.43
C GLU A 37 18.05 -35.06 -4.81
N LEU A 38 17.15 -35.11 -5.79
CA LEU A 38 17.38 -34.62 -7.15
C LEU A 38 17.48 -33.09 -7.18
N THR A 39 18.60 -32.56 -7.68
CA THR A 39 18.72 -31.14 -7.99
C THR A 39 18.22 -30.83 -9.41
N PRO A 40 17.88 -29.56 -9.73
CA PRO A 40 17.51 -29.17 -11.09
C PRO A 40 18.59 -29.50 -12.14
N ALA A 41 19.87 -29.47 -11.76
CA ALA A 41 20.98 -29.85 -12.63
C ALA A 41 21.01 -31.36 -12.92
N ASP A 42 20.73 -32.19 -11.91
CA ASP A 42 20.58 -33.64 -12.09
C ASP A 42 19.36 -33.98 -12.95
N GLY A 43 18.24 -33.27 -12.74
CA GLY A 43 17.04 -33.38 -13.56
C GLY A 43 17.30 -33.01 -15.03
N ALA A 44 18.07 -31.96 -15.27
CA ALA A 44 18.47 -31.58 -16.62
C ALA A 44 19.36 -32.64 -17.30
N HIS A 45 20.23 -33.30 -16.54
CA HIS A 45 21.04 -34.42 -17.04
C HIS A 45 20.19 -35.64 -17.38
N LEU A 46 19.17 -35.97 -16.56
CA LEU A 46 18.22 -37.05 -16.85
C LEU A 46 17.39 -36.77 -18.09
N LEU A 47 16.86 -35.55 -18.20
CA LEU A 47 16.05 -35.08 -19.33
C LEU A 47 16.83 -35.11 -20.66
N LYS A 48 18.05 -34.55 -20.69
CA LYS A 48 18.89 -34.49 -21.91
C LYS A 48 19.54 -35.83 -22.27
N GLY A 49 19.63 -36.77 -21.32
CA GLY A 49 20.29 -38.06 -21.49
C GLY A 49 19.30 -39.20 -21.76
N LEU A 50 18.94 -39.92 -20.68
CA LEU A 50 18.13 -41.14 -20.74
C LEU A 50 16.72 -40.89 -21.26
N VAL A 51 16.07 -39.84 -20.75
CA VAL A 51 14.70 -39.50 -21.15
C VAL A 51 14.64 -39.09 -22.61
N TYR A 52 15.54 -38.21 -23.06
CA TYR A 52 15.62 -37.82 -24.47
C TYR A 52 15.84 -39.02 -25.40
N ARG A 53 16.68 -39.99 -25.00
CA ARG A 53 16.95 -41.20 -25.78
C ARG A 53 15.73 -42.12 -25.90
N GLU A 54 14.95 -42.27 -24.84
CA GLU A 54 13.71 -43.08 -24.85
C GLU A 54 12.56 -42.35 -25.55
N LEU A 55 12.47 -41.01 -25.44
CA LEU A 55 11.53 -40.20 -26.21
C LEU A 55 11.82 -40.29 -27.72
N GLN A 56 13.09 -40.21 -28.14
CA GLN A 56 13.49 -40.39 -29.54
C GLN A 56 13.09 -41.76 -30.12
N ALA A 57 12.93 -42.79 -29.28
CA ALA A 57 12.48 -44.10 -29.74
C ALA A 57 10.97 -44.13 -30.07
N ARG A 58 10.19 -43.14 -29.63
CA ARG A 58 8.73 -43.07 -29.82
C ARG A 58 8.24 -41.86 -30.62
N MET A 59 9.00 -40.78 -30.71
CA MET A 59 8.62 -39.57 -31.45
C MET A 59 9.78 -39.00 -32.27
N ARG A 60 9.49 -38.01 -33.12
CA ARG A 60 10.51 -37.38 -33.96
C ARG A 60 11.53 -36.63 -33.09
N PRO A 61 12.84 -36.60 -33.46
CA PRO A 61 13.88 -35.95 -32.65
C PRO A 61 13.60 -34.48 -32.33
N GLU A 62 12.94 -33.75 -33.23
CA GLU A 62 12.58 -32.34 -33.04
C GLU A 62 11.47 -32.15 -31.99
N GLU A 63 10.50 -33.07 -31.93
CA GLU A 63 9.40 -33.07 -30.96
C GLU A 63 9.90 -33.47 -29.56
N ALA A 64 10.76 -34.49 -29.48
CA ALA A 64 11.42 -34.90 -28.25
C ALA A 64 12.31 -33.78 -27.68
N ARG A 65 13.02 -33.05 -28.55
CA ARG A 65 13.86 -31.93 -28.16
C ARG A 65 13.04 -30.75 -27.64
N ARG A 66 11.96 -30.38 -28.34
CA ARG A 66 11.03 -29.31 -27.90
C ARG A 66 10.38 -29.64 -26.56
N MET A 67 10.01 -30.90 -26.32
CA MET A 67 9.47 -31.31 -25.03
C MET A 67 10.53 -31.18 -23.92
N VAL A 68 11.73 -31.75 -24.13
CA VAL A 68 12.82 -31.67 -23.14
C VAL A 68 13.21 -30.22 -22.84
N GLU A 69 13.33 -29.38 -23.88
CA GLU A 69 13.59 -27.94 -23.73
C GLU A 69 12.43 -27.21 -23.03
N GLY A 70 11.17 -27.59 -23.30
CA GLY A 70 9.99 -27.03 -22.64
C GLY A 70 9.92 -27.37 -21.14
N VAL A 71 10.20 -28.62 -20.76
CA VAL A 71 10.22 -29.05 -19.35
C VAL A 71 11.38 -28.38 -18.60
N LEU A 72 12.55 -28.25 -19.23
CA LEU A 72 13.67 -27.49 -18.67
C LEU A 72 13.31 -26.02 -18.46
N ALA A 73 12.71 -25.37 -19.45
CA ALA A 73 12.27 -23.99 -19.36
C ALA A 73 11.20 -23.79 -18.27
N GLN A 74 10.31 -24.76 -18.08
CA GLN A 74 9.31 -24.74 -17.01
C GLN A 74 9.96 -24.83 -15.62
N MET A 75 10.94 -25.71 -15.44
CA MET A 75 11.69 -25.85 -14.18
C MET A 75 12.54 -24.62 -13.86
N GLU A 76 13.25 -24.09 -14.86
CA GLU A 76 14.05 -22.86 -14.73
C GLU A 76 13.15 -21.64 -14.48
N GLY A 77 12.01 -21.56 -15.16
CA GLY A 77 11.01 -20.52 -14.98
C GLY A 77 10.40 -20.51 -13.58
N GLN A 78 10.03 -21.67 -13.02
CA GLN A 78 9.53 -21.77 -11.65
C GLN A 78 10.57 -21.38 -10.60
N GLY A 79 11.83 -21.81 -10.77
CA GLY A 79 12.93 -21.41 -9.89
C GLY A 79 13.20 -19.90 -9.92
N ALA A 80 13.14 -19.29 -11.11
CA ALA A 80 13.27 -17.84 -11.25
C ALA A 80 12.10 -17.06 -10.63
N ARG A 81 10.86 -17.56 -10.76
CA ARG A 81 9.67 -16.97 -10.11
C ARG A 81 9.76 -17.05 -8.59
N LEU A 82 10.16 -18.21 -8.04
CA LEU A 82 10.40 -18.35 -6.60
C LEU A 82 11.48 -17.37 -6.11
N ALA A 83 12.58 -17.22 -6.85
CA ALA A 83 13.63 -16.26 -6.50
C ALA A 83 13.13 -14.81 -6.49
N LYS A 84 12.21 -14.44 -7.39
CA LYS A 84 11.54 -13.13 -7.36
C LYS A 84 10.67 -12.97 -6.12
N LEU A 85 9.90 -13.99 -5.73
CA LEU A 85 9.11 -13.95 -4.49
C LEU A 85 9.99 -13.82 -3.24
N GLU A 86 11.13 -14.51 -3.21
CA GLU A 86 12.10 -14.35 -2.11
C GLU A 86 12.71 -12.95 -2.06
N GLN A 87 12.94 -12.31 -3.21
CA GLN A 87 13.35 -10.90 -3.27
C GLN A 87 12.24 -9.97 -2.79
N GLY A 88 10.99 -10.22 -3.19
CA GLY A 88 9.82 -9.50 -2.67
C GLY A 88 9.71 -9.62 -1.16
N LEU A 89 9.83 -10.84 -0.62
CA LEU A 89 9.80 -11.09 0.81
C LEU A 89 10.94 -10.34 1.55
N LYS A 90 12.15 -10.29 0.99
CA LYS A 90 13.25 -9.50 1.56
C LYS A 90 12.93 -8.00 1.58
N ARG A 91 12.31 -7.48 0.53
CA ARG A 91 11.90 -6.06 0.44
C ARG A 91 10.85 -5.72 1.50
N PHE A 92 9.86 -6.58 1.70
CA PHE A 92 8.77 -6.36 2.66
C PHE A 92 9.05 -6.87 4.07
N GLY A 93 10.21 -7.49 4.31
CA GLY A 93 10.57 -8.06 5.62
C GLY A 93 10.62 -7.05 6.77
N LEU A 94 10.70 -5.76 6.47
CA LEU A 94 10.62 -4.67 7.45
C LEU A 94 9.19 -4.46 7.99
N TYR A 95 8.16 -4.93 7.29
CA TYR A 95 6.75 -4.70 7.60
C TYR A 95 6.11 -5.95 8.22
N VAL A 96 6.67 -6.41 9.35
CA VAL A 96 6.24 -7.64 10.03
C VAL A 96 4.78 -7.58 10.48
N ASP A 97 4.29 -6.38 10.81
CA ASP A 97 2.92 -6.14 11.28
C ASP A 97 1.86 -6.29 10.17
N TRP A 98 2.26 -6.45 8.91
CA TRP A 98 1.33 -6.61 7.80
C TRP A 98 0.94 -8.08 7.63
N PRO A 99 -0.36 -8.42 7.73
CA PRO A 99 -0.83 -9.79 7.62
C PRO A 99 -0.57 -10.39 6.23
N GLU A 100 -0.51 -9.56 5.19
CA GLU A 100 -0.18 -9.98 3.83
C GLU A 100 1.29 -10.43 3.71
N VAL A 101 2.20 -9.82 4.48
CA VAL A 101 3.61 -10.24 4.53
C VAL A 101 3.76 -11.57 5.26
N ALA A 102 2.97 -11.80 6.31
CA ALA A 102 2.87 -13.10 6.97
C ALA A 102 2.35 -14.20 6.03
N ARG A 103 1.32 -13.90 5.23
CA ARG A 103 0.85 -14.81 4.15
C ARG A 103 1.95 -15.09 3.13
N LEU A 104 2.70 -14.07 2.69
CA LEU A 104 3.81 -14.25 1.76
C LEU A 104 4.91 -15.15 2.36
N ARG A 105 5.21 -15.01 3.66
CA ARG A 105 6.15 -15.90 4.37
C ARG A 105 5.69 -17.35 4.35
N ALA A 106 4.43 -17.61 4.71
CA ALA A 106 3.84 -18.95 4.67
C ALA A 106 3.91 -19.55 3.24
N LEU A 107 3.52 -18.79 2.23
CA LEU A 107 3.60 -19.22 0.82
C LEU A 107 5.02 -19.55 0.39
N VAL A 108 6.01 -18.68 0.68
CA VAL A 108 7.42 -18.92 0.33
C VAL A 108 7.96 -20.15 1.06
N ASN A 109 7.64 -20.33 2.35
CA ASN A 109 8.05 -21.49 3.13
C ASN A 109 7.47 -22.79 2.54
N ARG A 110 6.20 -22.77 2.12
CA ARG A 110 5.55 -23.91 1.46
C ARG A 110 6.15 -24.20 0.08
N LEU A 111 6.37 -23.16 -0.72
CA LEU A 111 6.95 -23.28 -2.07
C LEU A 111 8.40 -23.78 -2.06
N ARG A 112 9.16 -23.54 -0.99
CA ARG A 112 10.49 -24.14 -0.77
C ARG A 112 10.44 -25.65 -0.57
N GLN A 113 9.36 -26.15 0.05
CA GLN A 113 9.13 -27.56 0.30
C GLN A 113 8.59 -28.25 -0.96
N ALA A 114 7.53 -27.69 -1.56
CA ALA A 114 6.86 -28.23 -2.73
C ALA A 114 6.51 -27.09 -3.72
N PRO A 115 7.08 -27.09 -4.94
CA PRO A 115 6.76 -26.08 -5.94
C PRO A 115 5.34 -26.29 -6.47
N ASP A 116 4.53 -25.26 -6.42
CA ASP A 116 3.17 -25.27 -6.94
C ASP A 116 2.97 -24.03 -7.84
N PRO A 117 2.65 -24.20 -9.13
CA PRO A 117 2.44 -23.07 -10.04
C PRO A 117 1.26 -22.18 -9.64
N GLY A 118 0.24 -22.73 -8.98
CA GLY A 118 -0.90 -21.97 -8.47
C GLY A 118 -0.50 -21.05 -7.33
N LEU A 119 0.20 -21.60 -6.32
CA LEU A 119 0.70 -20.81 -5.19
C LEU A 119 1.78 -19.79 -5.61
N LEU A 120 2.56 -20.09 -6.66
CA LEU A 120 3.49 -19.11 -7.25
C LEU A 120 2.74 -17.91 -7.85
N ALA A 121 1.64 -18.16 -8.56
CA ALA A 121 0.82 -17.09 -9.12
C ALA A 121 0.14 -16.26 -8.02
N GLU A 122 -0.40 -16.92 -6.98
CA GLU A 122 -0.95 -16.23 -5.80
C GLU A 122 0.11 -15.36 -5.11
N GLY A 123 1.33 -15.89 -4.93
CA GLY A 123 2.43 -15.13 -4.34
C GLY A 123 2.83 -13.90 -5.16
N GLU A 124 2.80 -13.99 -6.49
CA GLU A 124 3.11 -12.86 -7.38
C GLU A 124 2.01 -11.79 -7.31
N GLU A 125 0.74 -12.20 -7.37
CA GLU A 125 -0.40 -11.28 -7.19
C GLU A 125 -0.35 -10.59 -5.80
N LEU A 126 0.07 -11.31 -4.76
CA LEU A 126 0.25 -10.77 -3.41
C LEU A 126 1.39 -9.76 -3.33
N VAL A 127 2.52 -10.01 -4.01
CA VAL A 127 3.63 -9.05 -4.09
C VAL A 127 3.20 -7.77 -4.81
N GLU A 128 2.46 -7.87 -5.91
CA GLU A 128 1.90 -6.70 -6.60
C GLU A 128 0.95 -5.91 -5.69
N ALA A 129 0.06 -6.58 -4.95
CA ALA A 129 -0.83 -5.93 -3.99
C ALA A 129 -0.06 -5.25 -2.83
N LEU A 130 1.01 -5.86 -2.35
CA LEU A 130 1.91 -5.29 -1.35
C LEU A 130 2.65 -4.05 -1.88
N GLU A 131 3.04 -4.05 -3.16
CA GLU A 131 3.64 -2.88 -3.82
C GLU A 131 2.65 -1.71 -3.91
N GLU A 132 1.41 -1.96 -4.34
CA GLU A 132 0.37 -0.94 -4.36
C GLU A 132 0.12 -0.37 -2.95
N LYS A 133 -0.02 -1.24 -1.95
CA LYS A 133 -0.22 -0.83 -0.55
C LYS A 133 0.96 0.00 -0.02
N LEU A 134 2.19 -0.36 -0.37
CA LEU A 134 3.39 0.40 -0.01
C LEU A 134 3.40 1.78 -0.68
N GLU A 135 3.05 1.88 -1.96
CA GLU A 135 3.02 3.17 -2.65
C GLU A 135 1.93 4.10 -2.09
N GLU A 136 0.77 3.54 -1.73
CA GLU A 136 -0.30 4.28 -1.03
C GLU A 136 0.16 4.76 0.36
N ALA A 137 0.83 3.90 1.13
CA ALA A 137 1.39 4.28 2.43
C ALA A 137 2.51 5.33 2.31
N LEU A 138 3.37 5.24 1.30
CA LEU A 138 4.41 6.24 1.03
C LEU A 138 3.82 7.58 0.58
N LEU A 139 2.67 7.57 -0.12
CA LEU A 139 1.95 8.80 -0.46
C LEU A 139 1.38 9.46 0.79
N ARG A 140 0.83 8.68 1.72
CA ARG A 140 0.38 9.16 3.04
C ARG A 140 1.55 9.75 3.83
N GLN A 141 2.68 9.03 3.93
CA GLN A 141 3.89 9.52 4.58
C GLN A 141 4.42 10.81 3.94
N ALA A 142 4.36 10.95 2.61
CA ALA A 142 4.74 12.20 1.94
C ALA A 142 3.86 13.37 2.37
N LYS A 143 2.54 13.15 2.48
CA LYS A 143 1.59 14.15 2.99
C LYS A 143 1.90 14.52 4.44
N ASP A 144 2.22 13.55 5.27
CA ASP A 144 2.59 13.77 6.67
C ASP A 144 3.89 14.55 6.80
N LEU A 145 4.90 14.20 6.01
CA LEU A 145 6.17 14.91 5.94
C LEU A 145 5.95 16.38 5.56
N ALA A 146 5.12 16.66 4.55
CA ALA A 146 4.78 18.03 4.17
C ALA A 146 4.16 18.83 5.32
N HIS A 147 3.24 18.22 6.07
CA HIS A 147 2.61 18.86 7.23
C HIS A 147 3.59 19.05 8.39
N LEU A 148 4.50 18.10 8.61
CA LEU A 148 5.56 18.19 9.63
C LEU A 148 6.59 19.26 9.28
N GLU A 149 6.96 19.41 8.00
CA GLU A 149 7.83 20.49 7.53
C GLU A 149 7.18 21.86 7.76
N GLU A 150 5.89 22.00 7.43
CA GLU A 150 5.12 23.21 7.74
C GLU A 150 5.05 23.48 9.25
N ALA A 151 4.88 22.43 10.07
CA ALA A 151 4.91 22.54 11.53
C ALA A 151 6.26 23.02 12.04
N LEU A 152 7.33 22.41 11.54
CA LEU A 152 8.68 22.73 11.94
C LEU A 152 9.02 24.18 11.59
N GLU A 153 8.70 24.65 10.39
CA GLU A 153 8.92 26.05 10.02
C GLU A 153 8.23 27.04 10.97
N ARG A 154 7.00 26.72 11.39
CA ARG A 154 6.26 27.53 12.36
C ARG A 154 6.91 27.56 13.73
N VAL A 155 7.43 26.44 14.23
CA VAL A 155 7.95 26.35 15.60
C VAL A 155 9.46 26.63 15.67
N ARG A 156 10.18 26.68 14.53
CA ARG A 156 11.64 26.83 14.48
C ARG A 156 12.19 28.00 15.30
N HIS A 157 11.43 29.08 15.44
CA HIS A 157 11.83 30.27 16.21
C HIS A 157 11.80 30.08 17.73
N LEU A 158 11.07 29.09 18.25
CA LEU A 158 11.07 28.78 19.69
C LEU A 158 12.43 28.21 20.15
N GLY A 159 13.14 27.51 19.26
CA GLY A 159 14.44 26.90 19.56
C GLY A 159 14.39 25.81 20.65
N GLY A 160 15.56 25.35 21.09
CA GLY A 160 15.69 24.39 22.19
C GLY A 160 15.77 22.90 21.80
N PRO A 161 15.92 22.01 22.79
CA PRO A 161 16.19 20.59 22.56
C PRO A 161 15.02 19.85 21.89
N LYS A 162 13.76 20.19 22.24
CA LYS A 162 12.56 19.61 21.60
C LYS A 162 12.47 19.98 20.11
N VAL A 163 12.80 21.23 19.74
CA VAL A 163 12.82 21.64 18.32
C VAL A 163 13.93 20.92 17.55
N ARG A 164 15.14 20.78 18.11
CA ARG A 164 16.23 20.00 17.49
C ARG A 164 15.85 18.53 17.29
N ARG A 165 15.17 17.92 18.27
CA ARG A 165 14.65 16.55 18.14
C ARG A 165 13.62 16.43 17.02
N LEU A 166 12.72 17.42 16.87
CA LEU A 166 11.78 17.46 15.74
C LEU A 166 12.52 17.61 14.40
N GLU A 167 13.54 18.46 14.31
CA GLU A 167 14.39 18.61 13.12
C GLU A 167 15.03 17.27 12.73
N SER A 168 15.65 16.57 13.69
CA SER A 168 16.26 15.26 13.44
C SER A 168 15.26 14.17 13.03
N LEU A 169 14.05 14.17 13.62
CA LEU A 169 12.99 13.24 13.23
C LEU A 169 12.50 13.52 11.80
N VAL A 170 12.27 14.79 11.46
CA VAL A 170 11.85 15.19 10.11
C VAL A 170 12.92 14.85 9.07
N GLU A 171 14.21 15.01 9.39
CA GLU A 171 15.30 14.59 8.52
C GLU A 171 15.34 13.08 8.31
N THR A 172 15.17 12.30 9.38
CA THR A 172 15.07 10.83 9.31
C THR A 172 13.89 10.39 8.43
N ILE A 173 12.71 10.98 8.62
CA ILE A 173 11.51 10.68 7.81
C ILE A 173 11.75 11.08 6.34
N ARG A 174 12.38 12.23 6.09
CA ARG A 174 12.73 12.66 4.73
C ARG A 174 13.69 11.69 4.05
N GLN A 175 14.67 11.17 4.78
CA GLN A 175 15.60 10.16 4.26
C GLN A 175 14.87 8.84 3.96
N ALA A 176 14.05 8.36 4.89
CA ALA A 176 13.23 7.15 4.68
C ALA A 176 12.30 7.29 3.47
N GLN A 177 11.66 8.45 3.29
CA GLN A 177 10.81 8.74 2.13
C GLN A 177 11.58 8.68 0.80
N ARG A 178 12.84 9.17 0.78
CA ARG A 178 13.71 9.10 -0.40
C ARG A 178 14.13 7.67 -0.72
N GLU A 179 14.35 6.85 0.30
CA GLU A 179 14.68 5.44 0.17
C GLU A 179 13.46 4.56 -0.16
N GLY A 180 12.24 5.12 -0.06
CA GLY A 180 10.99 4.40 -0.28
C GLY A 180 10.63 3.46 0.87
N ILE A 181 11.03 3.80 2.09
CA ILE A 181 10.80 3.04 3.33
C ILE A 181 9.79 3.80 4.21
N LEU A 182 8.90 3.06 4.87
CA LEU A 182 7.97 3.65 5.84
C LEU A 182 8.64 3.81 7.21
N ALA A 183 8.50 5.00 7.80
CA ALA A 183 9.02 5.38 9.10
C ALA A 183 7.85 5.73 10.04
N GLN A 184 6.94 4.78 10.26
CA GLN A 184 5.66 5.01 10.96
C GLN A 184 5.87 5.51 12.39
N ALA A 185 6.75 4.85 13.15
CA ALA A 185 7.03 5.23 14.54
C ALA A 185 7.66 6.63 14.63
N GLU A 186 8.55 6.99 13.69
CA GLU A 186 9.16 8.31 13.62
C GLU A 186 8.14 9.38 13.25
N VAL A 187 7.22 9.10 12.32
CA VAL A 187 6.13 10.01 11.95
C VAL A 187 5.20 10.26 13.14
N GLU A 188 4.80 9.22 13.87
CA GLU A 188 3.97 9.37 15.07
C GLU A 188 4.65 10.22 16.15
N ARG A 189 5.93 9.94 16.44
CA ARG A 189 6.73 10.73 17.40
C ARG A 189 6.91 12.18 16.94
N ALA A 190 7.13 12.40 15.64
CA ALA A 190 7.27 13.74 15.09
C ALA A 190 5.94 14.51 15.17
N ARG A 191 4.80 13.86 14.91
CA ARG A 191 3.47 14.47 15.05
C ARG A 191 3.16 14.84 16.49
N SER A 192 3.41 13.94 17.46
CA SER A 192 3.16 14.24 18.87
C SER A 192 4.01 15.43 19.34
N LEU A 193 5.30 15.42 19.00
CA LEU A 193 6.23 16.50 19.35
C LEU A 193 5.88 17.82 18.65
N ALA A 194 5.49 17.78 17.38
CA ALA A 194 5.03 18.95 16.64
C ALA A 194 3.74 19.54 17.23
N LEU A 195 2.81 18.68 17.67
CA LEU A 195 1.59 19.10 18.34
C LEU A 195 1.90 19.79 19.68
N GLU A 196 2.71 19.17 20.55
CA GLU A 196 3.15 19.78 21.81
C GLU A 196 3.77 21.17 21.60
N LEU A 197 4.68 21.27 20.64
CA LEU A 197 5.39 22.48 20.30
C LEU A 197 4.47 23.58 19.74
N ARG A 198 3.47 23.22 18.92
CA ARG A 198 2.46 24.15 18.42
C ARG A 198 1.53 24.63 19.54
N LYS A 199 1.11 23.74 20.44
CA LYS A 199 0.34 24.13 21.65
C LYS A 199 1.12 25.11 22.51
N PHE A 200 2.42 24.86 22.70
CA PHE A 200 3.30 25.74 23.43
C PHE A 200 3.40 27.13 22.77
N LEU A 201 3.50 27.20 21.44
CA LEU A 201 3.51 28.46 20.69
C LEU A 201 2.22 29.27 20.88
N GLU A 202 1.06 28.64 20.72
CA GLU A 202 -0.24 29.31 20.90
C GLU A 202 -0.44 29.75 22.36
N SER A 203 0.04 28.95 23.33
CA SER A 203 -0.02 29.32 24.76
C SER A 203 0.94 30.44 25.15
N SER A 204 2.14 30.48 24.57
CA SER A 204 3.18 31.48 24.85
C SER A 204 2.87 32.83 24.22
N ALA A 205 2.17 32.86 23.07
CA ALA A 205 1.70 34.09 22.45
C ALA A 205 0.71 34.89 23.33
N VAL A 206 0.13 34.27 24.36
CA VAL A 206 -0.82 34.89 25.31
C VAL A 206 -0.11 35.45 26.56
N LYS A 207 1.15 35.05 26.82
CA LYS A 207 1.95 35.66 27.89
C LYS A 207 2.57 36.96 27.36
N ALA A 208 1.83 38.07 27.48
CA ALA A 208 2.42 39.40 27.33
C ALA A 208 3.68 39.50 28.21
N PRO A 209 4.77 40.14 27.75
CA PRO A 209 6.02 40.20 28.51
C PRO A 209 5.85 41.12 29.72
N THR A 210 5.31 40.59 30.82
CA THR A 210 5.69 41.08 32.14
C THR A 210 6.96 40.33 32.50
N LEU A 211 8.09 41.04 32.40
CA LEU A 211 9.40 40.61 32.91
C LEU A 211 9.23 39.87 34.26
N PRO A 212 9.57 38.58 34.36
CA PRO A 212 9.84 37.97 35.65
C PRO A 212 11.29 38.29 36.03
N GLU A 213 11.49 38.86 37.21
CA GLU A 213 12.78 38.80 37.89
C GLU A 213 13.16 37.32 38.07
N ILE A 214 14.14 36.87 37.29
CA ILE A 214 14.77 35.57 37.51
C ILE A 214 15.69 35.74 38.72
N VAL A 215 15.20 35.38 39.90
CA VAL A 215 16.05 35.16 41.07
C VAL A 215 16.70 33.79 40.90
N PHE A 216 17.98 33.77 40.54
CA PHE A 216 18.79 32.57 40.65
C PHE A 216 19.17 32.39 42.12
N GLU A 217 18.55 31.44 42.83
CA GLU A 217 19.12 30.91 44.07
C GLU A 217 20.20 29.88 43.71
N THR A 218 21.43 30.34 43.60
CA THR A 218 22.61 29.47 43.58
C THR A 218 22.87 28.95 44.99
N GLN A 219 22.50 27.69 45.27
CA GLN A 219 23.07 26.96 46.40
C GLN A 219 24.49 26.52 46.04
N GLU A 220 25.49 27.30 46.47
CA GLU A 220 26.89 26.88 46.49
C GLU A 220 27.16 26.08 47.78
N THR A 221 27.33 24.77 47.67
CA THR A 221 28.04 23.98 48.69
C THR A 221 29.51 23.85 48.27
N PRO A 222 30.49 24.24 49.11
CA PRO A 222 31.90 24.23 48.74
C PRO A 222 32.54 22.84 48.89
N PRO A 223 33.40 22.38 47.96
CA PRO A 223 34.17 21.16 48.13
C PRO A 223 35.55 21.44 48.74
N GLU A 224 35.91 20.68 49.79
CA GLU A 224 37.30 20.58 50.27
C GLU A 224 38.13 19.68 49.34
N THR A 225 39.38 20.07 49.09
CA THR A 225 40.40 19.41 48.24
C THR A 225 41.61 19.00 49.12
N PRO A 226 42.66 18.31 48.63
CA PRO A 226 42.82 17.12 47.77
C PRO A 226 43.87 16.12 48.39
N PRO A 227 44.49 15.13 47.67
CA PRO A 227 45.68 15.42 46.85
C PRO A 227 45.95 14.54 45.59
N ARG A 228 46.56 15.17 44.56
CA ARG A 228 47.71 14.80 43.65
C ARG A 228 47.83 13.36 43.08
N ALA A 229 48.25 13.10 41.83
CA ALA A 229 48.83 13.87 40.73
C ALA A 229 48.87 13.04 39.41
N GLU A 230 49.24 13.70 38.31
CA GLU A 230 49.81 13.20 37.03
C GLU A 230 48.86 12.95 35.83
N THR A 231 48.86 13.92 34.90
CA THR A 231 48.51 13.83 33.46
C THR A 231 49.63 13.12 32.67
N PRO A 232 49.48 12.64 31.40
CA PRO A 232 48.61 13.21 30.36
C PRO A 232 48.02 12.26 29.27
N SER A 233 47.17 12.86 28.42
CA SER A 233 47.03 12.63 26.96
C SER A 233 45.73 12.00 26.41
N SER A 234 45.10 12.79 25.53
CA SER A 234 44.61 12.44 24.18
C SER A 234 43.37 11.55 24.00
N HIS A 235 42.22 12.19 23.79
CA HIS A 235 41.29 12.09 22.63
C HIS A 235 39.82 12.27 23.06
N PRO A 236 38.99 12.95 22.25
CA PRO A 236 37.57 13.11 22.53
C PRO A 236 36.85 11.80 22.22
N THR A 237 36.30 11.16 23.23
CA THR A 237 35.40 10.02 23.02
C THR A 237 34.00 10.57 22.82
N ASP A 238 33.46 10.35 21.62
CA ASP A 238 32.04 10.47 21.30
C ASP A 238 31.21 9.79 22.38
N VAL A 239 30.41 10.58 23.12
CA VAL A 239 29.42 10.06 24.05
C VAL A 239 28.18 9.71 23.22
N PHE A 240 28.03 8.43 22.90
CA PHE A 240 26.79 7.88 22.38
C PHE A 240 25.75 7.88 23.52
N LEU A 241 24.77 8.78 23.44
CA LEU A 241 23.57 8.72 24.27
C LEU A 241 22.72 7.54 23.80
N THR A 242 22.55 6.54 24.66
CA THR A 242 21.64 5.42 24.41
C THR A 242 20.20 5.83 24.74
N VAL A 243 19.25 5.18 24.08
CA VAL A 243 17.81 5.52 24.02
C VAL A 243 17.12 5.54 25.40
N GLU A 244 17.73 4.97 26.44
CA GLU A 244 17.12 4.84 27.76
C GLU A 244 17.34 6.07 28.67
N GLU A 245 18.42 6.83 28.49
CA GLU A 245 18.77 7.98 29.36
C GLU A 245 18.06 9.29 28.96
N ALA A 246 17.29 9.30 27.86
CA ALA A 246 16.53 10.48 27.42
C ALA A 246 15.24 10.72 28.21
N SER A 247 14.77 9.72 28.95
CA SER A 247 13.51 9.75 29.72
C SER A 247 13.60 10.60 30.99
N GLU A 248 14.82 10.76 31.54
CA GLU A 248 15.02 11.38 32.86
C GLU A 248 15.21 12.91 32.82
N LEU A 249 15.21 13.51 31.63
CA LEU A 249 15.30 14.96 31.41
C LEU A 249 14.03 15.55 30.75
N GLU A 250 12.89 14.90 30.94
CA GLU A 250 11.59 15.39 30.49
C GLU A 250 10.93 16.26 31.57
N GLY A 251 11.20 17.57 31.53
CA GLY A 251 10.26 18.53 32.09
C GLY A 251 8.98 18.50 31.26
N GLU A 252 7.88 17.99 31.81
CA GLU A 252 6.55 18.05 31.18
C GLU A 252 6.17 19.53 30.95
N LEU A 253 5.88 19.89 29.69
CA LEU A 253 5.31 21.19 29.36
C LEU A 253 3.80 21.12 29.60
N LEU A 254 3.38 21.34 30.85
CA LEU A 254 1.96 21.45 31.19
C LEU A 254 1.43 22.82 30.71
N VAL A 255 0.48 22.79 29.77
CA VAL A 255 -0.23 23.98 29.28
C VAL A 255 -1.54 24.11 30.06
N ASP A 256 -1.65 25.13 30.91
CA ASP A 256 -2.91 25.45 31.62
C ASP A 256 -3.92 26.08 30.66
N LEU A 257 -4.90 25.29 30.22
CA LEU A 257 -5.98 25.72 29.31
C LEU A 257 -6.91 26.78 29.92
N GLU A 258 -6.96 26.90 31.25
CA GLU A 258 -7.84 27.84 31.98
C GLU A 258 -7.31 29.29 31.98
N ALA A 259 -6.04 29.51 31.66
CA ALA A 259 -5.40 30.84 31.65
C ALA A 259 -5.27 31.47 30.24
N LEU A 260 -5.83 30.82 29.21
CA LEU A 260 -5.71 31.23 27.80
C LEU A 260 -6.88 32.09 27.31
N SER A 261 -6.68 32.89 26.27
CA SER A 261 -7.77 33.59 25.59
C SER A 261 -8.68 32.58 24.87
N GLN A 262 -9.98 32.88 24.75
CA GLN A 262 -10.95 31.98 24.09
C GLN A 262 -10.53 31.61 22.66
N GLU A 263 -9.87 32.51 21.93
CA GLU A 263 -9.34 32.26 20.58
C GLU A 263 -8.16 31.28 20.58
N ALA A 264 -7.23 31.39 21.54
CA ALA A 264 -6.08 30.49 21.65
C ALA A 264 -6.52 29.07 22.04
N SER A 265 -7.48 28.94 22.95
CA SER A 265 -8.06 27.65 23.33
C SER A 265 -8.78 26.99 22.15
N GLN A 266 -9.53 27.75 21.34
CA GLN A 266 -10.16 27.21 20.13
C GLN A 266 -9.15 26.72 19.08
N ARG A 267 -8.02 27.44 18.90
CA ARG A 267 -6.95 27.00 17.98
C ARG A 267 -6.25 25.74 18.46
N ILE A 268 -5.99 25.61 19.77
CA ILE A 268 -5.40 24.41 20.36
C ILE A 268 -6.33 23.20 20.17
N LEU A 269 -7.63 23.35 20.43
CA LEU A 269 -8.63 22.29 20.20
C LEU A 269 -8.70 21.88 18.72
N ALA A 270 -8.64 22.84 17.80
CA ALA A 270 -8.61 22.55 16.37
C ALA A 270 -7.37 21.73 15.97
N LEU A 271 -6.20 22.06 16.51
CA LEU A 271 -4.97 21.30 16.28
C LEU A 271 -5.06 19.86 16.83
N GLU A 272 -5.67 19.68 18.00
CA GLU A 272 -5.90 18.33 18.57
C GLU A 272 -6.83 17.50 17.69
N VAL A 273 -7.96 18.07 17.27
CA VAL A 273 -8.93 17.38 16.40
C VAL A 273 -8.31 17.02 15.05
N GLU A 274 -7.50 17.89 14.47
CA GLU A 274 -6.79 17.59 13.21
C GLU A 274 -5.83 16.41 13.35
N GLU A 275 -5.05 16.36 14.43
CA GLU A 275 -4.13 15.24 14.69
C GLU A 275 -4.87 13.94 15.02
N GLU A 276 -5.97 14.01 15.78
CA GLU A 276 -6.81 12.84 16.06
C GLU A 276 -7.51 12.31 14.80
N LYS A 277 -7.94 13.18 13.88
CA LYS A 277 -8.44 12.75 12.55
C LYS A 277 -7.37 12.00 11.77
N ARG A 278 -6.12 12.46 11.80
CA ARG A 278 -5.00 11.79 11.14
C ARG A 278 -4.70 10.43 11.76
N LYS A 279 -4.69 10.34 13.09
CA LYS A 279 -4.55 9.06 13.81
C LYS A 279 -5.69 8.11 13.47
N LEU A 280 -6.94 8.58 13.46
CA LEU A 280 -8.09 7.77 13.08
C LEU A 280 -7.96 7.22 11.65
N GLU A 281 -7.59 8.06 10.68
CA GLU A 281 -7.37 7.60 9.31
C GLU A 281 -6.27 6.52 9.22
N GLU A 282 -5.23 6.61 10.05
CA GLU A 282 -4.15 5.63 10.11
C GLU A 282 -4.61 4.30 10.71
N LEU A 283 -5.37 4.35 11.81
CA LEU A 283 -6.00 3.17 12.40
C LEU A 283 -6.97 2.49 11.44
N LEU A 284 -7.80 3.26 10.73
CA LEU A 284 -8.72 2.72 9.72
C LEU A 284 -7.99 2.08 8.55
N SER A 285 -6.84 2.62 8.15
CA SER A 285 -5.99 2.01 7.12
C SER A 285 -5.35 0.71 7.61
N ARG A 286 -4.87 0.66 8.86
CA ARG A 286 -4.21 -0.51 9.45
C ARG A 286 -5.19 -1.64 9.71
N PHE A 287 -6.36 -1.32 10.25
CA PHE A 287 -7.38 -2.27 10.69
C PHE A 287 -8.61 -2.28 9.78
N ALA A 288 -8.44 -1.97 8.50
CA ALA A 288 -9.50 -2.00 7.49
C ALA A 288 -10.44 -3.23 7.56
N PRO A 289 -9.96 -4.48 7.74
CA PRO A 289 -10.84 -5.66 7.83
C PRO A 289 -11.66 -5.75 9.14
N LEU A 290 -11.34 -4.96 10.17
CA LEU A 290 -11.97 -5.00 11.49
C LEU A 290 -13.01 -3.89 11.71
N VAL A 291 -13.13 -2.95 10.78
CA VAL A 291 -13.99 -1.76 10.90
C VAL A 291 -15.46 -2.11 11.14
N GLU A 292 -15.94 -3.20 10.51
CA GLU A 292 -17.34 -3.63 10.59
C GLU A 292 -17.64 -4.51 11.82
N ARG A 293 -16.65 -4.80 12.68
CA ARG A 293 -16.84 -5.65 13.86
C ARG A 293 -17.69 -4.95 14.93
N ALA A 294 -18.54 -5.72 15.61
CA ALA A 294 -19.48 -5.20 16.61
C ALA A 294 -18.79 -4.50 17.80
N THR A 295 -17.56 -4.90 18.14
CA THR A 295 -16.76 -4.26 19.21
C THR A 295 -16.21 -2.89 18.80
N VAL A 296 -15.99 -2.65 17.51
CA VAL A 296 -15.32 -1.46 16.97
C VAL A 296 -16.33 -0.46 16.41
N SER A 297 -17.32 -0.93 15.65
CA SER A 297 -18.30 -0.09 14.94
C SER A 297 -18.98 1.01 15.80
N PRO A 298 -19.50 0.73 17.02
CA PRO A 298 -20.15 1.76 17.82
C PRO A 298 -19.16 2.82 18.34
N LEU A 299 -17.99 2.39 18.81
CA LEU A 299 -16.93 3.31 19.26
C LEU A 299 -16.41 4.15 18.10
N LEU A 300 -16.23 3.56 16.92
CA LEU A 300 -15.80 4.28 15.73
C LEU A 300 -16.82 5.35 15.33
N ALA A 301 -18.12 5.02 15.33
CA ALA A 301 -19.17 5.98 15.01
C ALA A 301 -19.20 7.15 16.01
N GLU A 302 -19.00 6.87 17.30
CA GLU A 302 -18.91 7.88 18.35
C GLU A 302 -17.67 8.78 18.17
N VAL A 303 -16.49 8.19 17.91
CA VAL A 303 -15.25 8.92 17.64
C VAL A 303 -15.38 9.80 16.39
N GLN A 304 -15.95 9.28 15.30
CA GLN A 304 -16.20 10.06 14.08
C GLN A 304 -17.14 11.23 14.33
N ALA A 305 -18.25 11.01 15.04
CA ALA A 305 -19.21 12.06 15.37
C ALA A 305 -18.57 13.18 16.22
N LEU A 306 -17.71 12.84 17.19
CA LEU A 306 -16.99 13.81 18.01
C LEU A 306 -15.98 14.62 17.20
N LEU A 307 -15.23 13.98 16.29
CA LEU A 307 -14.27 14.66 15.42
C LEU A 307 -14.97 15.55 14.38
N ASP A 308 -16.12 15.14 13.88
CA ASP A 308 -16.95 15.94 12.96
C ASP A 308 -17.59 17.14 13.67
N ALA A 309 -17.93 16.99 14.96
CA ALA A 309 -18.37 18.08 15.82
C ALA A 309 -17.24 19.04 16.25
N GLY A 310 -15.98 18.74 15.92
CA GLY A 310 -14.83 19.57 16.30
C GLY A 310 -14.44 19.43 17.77
N THR A 311 -14.81 18.33 18.42
CA THR A 311 -14.45 18.01 19.81
C THR A 311 -13.32 16.99 19.86
N PRO A 312 -12.28 17.21 20.69
CA PRO A 312 -11.22 16.23 20.87
C PRO A 312 -11.77 14.98 21.59
N VAL A 313 -11.25 13.84 21.18
CA VAL A 313 -11.71 12.49 21.52
C VAL A 313 -10.89 11.90 22.66
N GLY A 314 -9.58 12.20 22.71
CA GLY A 314 -8.67 11.85 23.80
C GLY A 314 -8.68 10.35 24.14
N GLU A 315 -9.17 10.01 25.35
CA GLU A 315 -9.22 8.64 25.87
C GLU A 315 -10.07 7.70 25.00
N LYS A 316 -11.11 8.21 24.34
CA LYS A 316 -11.95 7.37 23.46
C LYS A 316 -11.19 6.88 22.22
N LEU A 317 -10.16 7.61 21.76
CA LEU A 317 -9.32 7.18 20.65
C LEU A 317 -8.39 6.04 21.09
N LYS A 318 -7.85 6.11 22.32
CA LYS A 318 -7.11 5.00 22.93
C LYS A 318 -8.00 3.78 23.15
N ALA A 319 -9.22 3.98 23.64
CA ALA A 319 -10.20 2.90 23.81
C ALA A 319 -10.57 2.25 22.46
N LEU A 320 -10.64 3.05 21.38
CA LEU A 320 -10.83 2.54 20.02
C LEU A 320 -9.62 1.71 19.53
N GLU A 321 -8.40 2.16 19.79
CA GLU A 321 -7.16 1.41 19.50
C GLU A 321 -7.14 0.06 20.23
N GLU A 322 -7.49 0.06 21.52
CA GLU A 322 -7.61 -1.16 22.33
C GLU A 322 -8.71 -2.09 21.79
N ALA A 323 -9.86 -1.53 21.40
CA ALA A 323 -10.94 -2.30 20.78
C ALA A 323 -10.52 -2.93 19.44
N PHE A 324 -9.69 -2.25 18.64
CA PHE A 324 -9.10 -2.84 17.43
C PHE A 324 -8.16 -3.99 17.75
N GLN A 325 -7.28 -3.84 18.74
CA GLN A 325 -6.36 -4.90 19.16
C GLN A 325 -7.11 -6.12 19.74
N GLU A 326 -8.17 -5.88 20.52
CA GLU A 326 -9.03 -6.94 21.02
C GLU A 326 -9.77 -7.64 19.87
N ALA A 327 -10.32 -6.88 18.92
CA ALA A 327 -10.97 -7.42 17.73
C ALA A 327 -10.02 -8.26 16.88
N GLU A 328 -8.74 -7.86 16.76
CA GLU A 328 -7.68 -8.63 16.09
C GLU A 328 -7.42 -9.96 16.82
N ARG A 329 -7.25 -9.93 18.14
CA ARG A 329 -7.05 -11.16 18.95
C ARG A 329 -8.26 -12.09 18.82
N ASN A 330 -9.47 -11.54 18.88
CA ASN A 330 -10.70 -12.29 18.71
C ASN A 330 -10.81 -12.88 17.30
N LEU A 331 -10.48 -12.13 16.24
CA LEU A 331 -10.44 -12.64 14.87
C LEU A 331 -9.45 -13.81 14.74
N ARG A 332 -8.24 -13.70 15.30
CA ARG A 332 -7.25 -14.79 15.26
C ARG A 332 -7.77 -16.03 16.00
N ALA A 333 -8.39 -15.85 17.17
CA ALA A 333 -8.98 -16.94 17.93
C ALA A 333 -10.15 -17.60 17.19
N GLU A 334 -11.05 -16.82 16.60
CA GLU A 334 -12.16 -17.29 15.76
C GLU A 334 -11.65 -18.10 14.57
N LYS A 335 -10.66 -17.57 13.83
CA LYS A 335 -10.07 -18.24 12.67
C LYS A 335 -9.38 -19.55 13.06
N ARG A 336 -8.64 -19.56 14.17
CA ARG A 336 -8.01 -20.77 14.70
C ARG A 336 -9.04 -21.82 15.13
N ALA A 337 -10.07 -21.41 15.88
CA ALA A 337 -11.15 -22.31 16.28
C ALA A 337 -11.87 -22.88 15.05
N ARG A 338 -12.07 -22.06 14.01
CA ARG A 338 -12.70 -22.50 12.76
C ARG A 338 -11.82 -23.49 11.99
N LEU A 339 -10.50 -23.28 11.92
CA LEU A 339 -9.58 -24.25 11.30
C LEU A 339 -9.62 -25.60 12.03
N ILE A 340 -9.60 -25.61 13.35
CA ILE A 340 -9.71 -26.84 14.14
C ILE A 340 -11.02 -27.57 13.81
N GLN A 341 -12.15 -26.84 13.75
CA GLN A 341 -13.43 -27.43 13.34
C GLN A 341 -13.39 -28.02 11.92
N LEU A 342 -12.74 -27.35 10.97
CA LEU A 342 -12.61 -27.83 9.59
C LEU A 342 -11.75 -29.09 9.50
N GLU A 343 -10.64 -29.13 10.23
CA GLU A 343 -9.78 -30.31 10.31
C GLU A 343 -10.50 -31.50 10.96
N GLU A 344 -11.23 -31.27 12.06
CA GLU A 344 -12.02 -32.31 12.71
C GLU A 344 -13.13 -32.84 11.79
N ALA A 345 -13.85 -31.95 11.11
CA ALA A 345 -14.86 -32.34 10.14
C ALA A 345 -14.27 -33.16 8.98
N LEU A 346 -13.11 -32.75 8.44
CA LEU A 346 -12.42 -33.49 7.38
C LEU A 346 -11.98 -34.88 7.84
N ARG A 347 -11.50 -35.02 9.09
CA ARG A 347 -11.13 -36.31 9.69
C ARG A 347 -12.34 -37.25 9.79
N LEU A 348 -13.52 -36.73 10.14
CA LEU A 348 -14.75 -37.52 10.31
C LEU A 348 -15.36 -38.02 8.99
N LEU A 349 -14.99 -37.46 7.84
CA LEU A 349 -15.53 -37.86 6.54
C LEU A 349 -15.13 -39.29 6.16
N SER A 350 -16.10 -40.11 5.74
CA SER A 350 -15.88 -41.46 5.21
C SER A 350 -15.46 -41.43 3.73
N LEU A 351 -14.30 -40.83 3.46
CA LEU A 351 -13.69 -40.74 2.13
C LEU A 351 -12.23 -41.24 2.16
N PRO A 352 -11.68 -41.73 1.02
CA PRO A 352 -10.28 -42.10 0.92
C PRO A 352 -9.35 -40.91 1.22
N GLU A 353 -8.17 -41.18 1.81
CA GLU A 353 -7.19 -40.15 2.15
C GLU A 353 -6.77 -39.33 0.93
N GLU A 354 -6.61 -39.97 -0.24
CA GLU A 354 -6.26 -39.30 -1.50
C GLU A 354 -7.21 -38.16 -1.88
N ALA A 355 -8.50 -38.30 -1.58
CA ALA A 355 -9.51 -37.27 -1.85
C ALA A 355 -9.46 -36.11 -0.85
N LYS A 356 -8.93 -36.35 0.36
CA LYS A 356 -8.80 -35.35 1.43
C LYS A 356 -7.49 -34.56 1.35
N LEU A 357 -6.43 -35.17 0.82
CA LEU A 357 -5.08 -34.59 0.72
C LEU A 357 -5.04 -33.15 0.20
N PRO A 358 -5.78 -32.75 -0.85
CA PRO A 358 -5.74 -31.36 -1.32
C PRO A 358 -6.25 -30.37 -0.28
N LEU A 359 -7.36 -30.68 0.39
CA LEU A 359 -7.93 -29.83 1.44
C LEU A 359 -7.05 -29.83 2.70
N GLU A 360 -6.46 -30.97 3.07
CA GLU A 360 -5.51 -31.05 4.18
C GLU A 360 -4.29 -30.14 3.95
N ARG A 361 -3.74 -30.12 2.73
CA ARG A 361 -2.62 -29.24 2.38
C ARG A 361 -3.00 -27.76 2.42
N ALA A 362 -4.23 -27.43 2.04
CA ALA A 362 -4.75 -26.06 2.06
C ALA A 362 -5.03 -25.59 3.50
N LEU A 363 -5.55 -26.47 4.37
CA LEU A 363 -5.71 -26.22 5.80
C LEU A 363 -4.36 -26.01 6.50
N GLN A 364 -3.35 -26.83 6.20
CA GLN A 364 -1.98 -26.63 6.69
C GLN A 364 -1.42 -25.26 6.29
N LEU A 365 -1.59 -24.85 5.03
CA LEU A 365 -1.14 -23.53 4.58
C LEU A 365 -1.89 -22.39 5.31
N ALA A 366 -3.17 -22.58 5.62
CA ALA A 366 -3.94 -21.62 6.40
C ALA A 366 -3.49 -21.54 7.87
N GLU A 367 -3.12 -22.68 8.47
CA GLU A 367 -2.51 -22.74 9.80
C GLU A 367 -1.15 -22.03 9.82
N GLU A 368 -0.25 -22.35 8.89
CA GLU A 368 1.05 -21.68 8.71
C GLU A 368 0.87 -20.16 8.54
N THR A 369 -0.17 -19.73 7.82
CA THR A 369 -0.49 -18.30 7.64
C THR A 369 -0.89 -17.64 8.97
N LEU A 370 -1.69 -18.30 9.82
CA LEU A 370 -2.06 -17.76 11.13
C LEU A 370 -0.86 -17.71 12.09
N GLU A 371 -0.01 -18.74 12.07
CA GLU A 371 1.20 -18.79 12.90
C GLU A 371 2.17 -17.65 12.58
N GLU A 372 2.32 -17.32 11.30
CA GLU A 372 3.14 -16.18 10.85
C GLU A 372 2.50 -14.81 11.14
N GLY A 373 1.23 -14.77 11.59
CA GLY A 373 0.49 -13.56 11.96
C GLY A 373 -0.48 -13.02 10.90
N GLY A 374 -0.73 -13.76 9.82
CA GLY A 374 -1.64 -13.40 8.74
C GLY A 374 -3.08 -13.87 8.98
N TYR A 375 -4.00 -13.44 8.11
CA TYR A 375 -5.42 -13.85 8.16
C TYR A 375 -5.78 -14.71 6.95
N PRO A 376 -5.89 -16.04 7.10
CA PRO A 376 -6.31 -16.88 5.99
C PRO A 376 -7.79 -16.64 5.65
N ASP A 377 -8.08 -16.66 4.35
CA ASP A 377 -9.45 -16.80 3.89
C ASP A 377 -9.88 -18.26 4.07
N LEU A 378 -10.95 -18.46 4.83
CA LEU A 378 -11.48 -19.79 5.15
C LEU A 378 -12.66 -20.15 4.27
N LEU A 379 -13.26 -19.18 3.56
CA LEU A 379 -14.43 -19.43 2.73
C LEU A 379 -14.18 -20.49 1.65
N PRO A 380 -13.05 -20.48 0.91
CA PRO A 380 -12.77 -21.53 -0.07
C PRO A 380 -12.62 -22.91 0.59
N LEU A 381 -12.04 -22.97 1.80
CA LEU A 381 -11.84 -24.22 2.54
C LEU A 381 -13.16 -24.79 3.05
N GLU A 382 -14.07 -23.92 3.50
CA GLU A 382 -15.43 -24.30 3.89
C GLU A 382 -16.25 -24.82 2.69
N GLU A 383 -16.11 -24.20 1.53
CA GLU A 383 -16.77 -24.63 0.30
C GLU A 383 -16.25 -26.00 -0.17
N GLU A 384 -14.93 -26.22 -0.13
CA GLU A 384 -14.34 -27.53 -0.46
C GLU A 384 -14.69 -28.60 0.57
N LEU A 385 -14.76 -28.27 1.87
CA LEU A 385 -15.23 -29.23 2.88
C LEU A 385 -16.69 -29.63 2.64
N ARG A 386 -17.57 -28.66 2.37
CA ARG A 386 -18.99 -28.94 2.03
C ARG A 386 -19.10 -29.81 0.79
N ARG A 387 -18.24 -29.61 -0.20
CA ARG A 387 -18.16 -30.49 -1.37
C ARG A 387 -17.79 -31.91 -0.98
N LEU A 388 -16.78 -32.10 -0.13
CA LEU A 388 -16.39 -33.43 0.33
C LEU A 388 -17.49 -34.08 1.19
N GLU A 389 -18.20 -33.30 2.01
CA GLU A 389 -19.38 -33.76 2.75
C GLU A 389 -20.50 -34.21 1.81
N GLU A 390 -20.81 -33.43 0.78
CA GLU A 390 -21.80 -33.81 -0.24
C GLU A 390 -21.36 -35.06 -1.00
N ALA A 391 -20.08 -35.17 -1.37
CA ALA A 391 -19.54 -36.35 -2.04
C ALA A 391 -19.63 -37.59 -1.15
N ALA A 392 -19.35 -37.46 0.15
CA ALA A 392 -19.51 -38.54 1.12
C ALA A 392 -20.99 -38.94 1.28
N ARG A 393 -21.90 -37.97 1.34
CA ARG A 393 -23.35 -38.23 1.39
C ARG A 393 -23.85 -38.92 0.14
N ARG A 394 -23.44 -38.45 -1.05
CA ARG A 394 -23.79 -39.07 -2.34
C ARG A 394 -23.31 -40.50 -2.41
N LYS A 395 -22.06 -40.77 -2.03
CA LYS A 395 -21.55 -42.16 -1.97
C LYS A 395 -22.39 -43.03 -1.03
N ALA A 396 -22.72 -42.54 0.16
CA ALA A 396 -23.56 -43.27 1.10
C ALA A 396 -25.01 -43.49 0.58
N GLU A 397 -25.60 -42.52 -0.11
CA GLU A 397 -26.91 -42.65 -0.73
C GLU A 397 -26.89 -43.62 -1.92
N GLU A 398 -25.84 -43.58 -2.74
CA GLU A 398 -25.64 -44.52 -3.83
C GLU A 398 -25.47 -45.95 -3.32
N GLU A 399 -24.67 -46.16 -2.28
CA GLU A 399 -24.53 -47.46 -1.63
C GLU A 399 -25.88 -47.98 -1.12
N LYS A 400 -26.69 -47.12 -0.49
CA LYS A 400 -28.05 -47.47 -0.07
C LYS A 400 -28.97 -47.81 -1.24
N ARG A 401 -28.92 -47.03 -2.34
CA ARG A 401 -29.72 -47.30 -3.54
C ARG A 401 -29.32 -48.60 -4.21
N LEU A 402 -28.01 -48.85 -4.37
CA LEU A 402 -27.49 -50.09 -4.95
C LEU A 402 -27.84 -51.31 -4.09
N LEU A 403 -27.86 -51.15 -2.77
CA LEU A 403 -28.37 -52.17 -1.84
C LEU A 403 -29.85 -52.45 -2.05
N GLN A 404 -30.70 -51.42 -2.10
CA GLN A 404 -32.13 -51.57 -2.36
C GLN A 404 -32.40 -52.20 -3.72
N GLU A 405 -31.65 -51.81 -4.75
CA GLU A 405 -31.74 -52.40 -6.09
C GLU A 405 -31.27 -53.86 -6.11
N LYS A 406 -30.24 -54.21 -5.33
CA LYS A 406 -29.81 -55.59 -5.13
C LYS A 406 -30.92 -56.39 -4.45
N GLU A 407 -31.50 -55.88 -3.36
CA GLU A 407 -32.58 -56.54 -2.62
C GLU A 407 -33.81 -56.77 -3.50
N ALA A 408 -34.26 -55.75 -4.25
CA ALA A 408 -35.38 -55.87 -5.17
C ALA A 408 -35.12 -56.89 -6.30
N LEU A 409 -33.89 -56.94 -6.84
CA LEU A 409 -33.53 -57.95 -7.83
C LEU A 409 -33.44 -59.35 -7.23
N VAL A 410 -33.01 -59.49 -5.96
CA VAL A 410 -33.06 -60.78 -5.25
C VAL A 410 -34.52 -61.24 -5.13
N GLU A 411 -35.43 -60.36 -4.69
CA GLU A 411 -36.86 -60.68 -4.57
C GLU A 411 -37.47 -61.08 -5.94
N GLU A 412 -37.22 -60.30 -7.01
CA GLU A 412 -37.68 -60.63 -8.36
C GLU A 412 -37.14 -61.99 -8.86
N LEU A 413 -35.90 -62.34 -8.53
CA LEU A 413 -35.28 -63.60 -8.93
C LEU A 413 -35.72 -64.78 -8.06
N GLU A 414 -36.15 -64.55 -6.81
CA GLU A 414 -36.75 -65.57 -5.93
C GLU A 414 -38.15 -65.97 -6.39
N GLU A 415 -38.93 -65.00 -6.90
CA GLU A 415 -40.26 -65.26 -7.47
C GLU A 415 -40.18 -66.01 -8.81
N LYS A 416 -39.07 -65.88 -9.54
CA LYS A 416 -38.83 -66.59 -10.80
C LYS A 416 -38.17 -67.95 -10.55
N GLY A 417 -38.66 -68.98 -11.24
CA GLY A 417 -38.36 -70.38 -10.95
C GLY A 417 -36.90 -70.83 -11.13
N GLU A 418 -36.67 -72.15 -11.18
CA GLU A 418 -35.34 -72.78 -11.04
C GLU A 418 -34.27 -72.31 -12.04
N ALA A 419 -34.67 -71.80 -13.20
CA ALA A 419 -33.75 -71.32 -14.24
C ALA A 419 -32.96 -70.05 -13.84
N PHE A 420 -33.41 -69.30 -12.84
CA PHE A 420 -32.77 -68.06 -12.37
C PHE A 420 -31.90 -68.26 -11.11
N ARG A 421 -31.91 -69.46 -10.50
CA ARG A 421 -31.09 -69.80 -9.32
C ARG A 421 -29.59 -69.47 -9.41
N PRO A 422 -28.87 -69.77 -10.51
CA PRO A 422 -27.43 -69.48 -10.57
C PRO A 422 -27.13 -67.97 -10.51
N LEU A 423 -28.00 -67.14 -11.11
CA LEU A 423 -27.89 -65.69 -11.08
C LEU A 423 -28.20 -65.13 -9.68
N LEU A 424 -29.14 -65.76 -8.98
CA LEU A 424 -29.51 -65.40 -7.61
C LEU A 424 -28.40 -65.70 -6.60
N GLU A 425 -27.70 -66.84 -6.73
CA GLU A 425 -26.56 -67.16 -5.86
C GLU A 425 -25.37 -66.20 -6.11
N GLU A 426 -25.10 -65.87 -7.38
CA GLU A 426 -24.10 -64.86 -7.77
C GLU A 426 -24.47 -63.49 -7.16
N LEU A 427 -25.74 -63.08 -7.25
CA LEU A 427 -26.23 -61.81 -6.70
C LEU A 427 -26.13 -61.77 -5.17
N LYS A 428 -26.49 -62.84 -4.46
CA LYS A 428 -26.40 -62.92 -2.99
C LYS A 428 -24.94 -62.84 -2.50
N ALA A 429 -24.02 -63.48 -3.21
CA ALA A 429 -22.60 -63.51 -2.87
C ALA A 429 -21.83 -62.21 -3.19
N LEU A 430 -22.43 -61.26 -3.91
CA LEU A 430 -21.76 -60.01 -4.29
C LEU A 430 -21.51 -59.08 -3.08
N PRO A 431 -20.25 -58.66 -2.82
CA PRO A 431 -19.94 -57.67 -1.81
C PRO A 431 -20.38 -56.27 -2.25
N LEU A 432 -20.64 -55.41 -1.26
CA LEU A 432 -21.09 -54.01 -1.42
C LEU A 432 -20.21 -53.20 -2.38
N GLU A 433 -18.89 -53.33 -2.25
CA GLU A 433 -17.90 -52.59 -3.05
C GLU A 433 -17.93 -52.93 -4.54
N ALA A 434 -18.37 -54.15 -4.89
CA ALA A 434 -18.44 -54.63 -6.27
C ALA A 434 -19.80 -54.34 -6.94
N LEU A 435 -20.81 -53.89 -6.18
CA LEU A 435 -22.15 -53.62 -6.70
C LEU A 435 -22.18 -52.62 -7.86
N PRO A 436 -21.46 -51.47 -7.82
CA PRO A 436 -21.52 -50.49 -8.91
C PRO A 436 -21.08 -51.06 -10.27
N GLN A 437 -20.14 -52.00 -10.28
CA GLN A 437 -19.57 -52.57 -11.50
C GLN A 437 -20.32 -53.84 -11.94
N ARG A 438 -20.75 -54.68 -10.98
CA ARG A 438 -21.34 -55.99 -11.25
C ARG A 438 -22.86 -55.97 -11.46
N LEU A 439 -23.61 -55.05 -10.86
CA LEU A 439 -25.07 -54.96 -11.04
C LEU A 439 -25.50 -54.78 -12.51
N PRO A 440 -24.85 -53.90 -13.31
CA PRO A 440 -25.16 -53.77 -14.73
C PRO A 440 -24.90 -55.08 -15.51
N GLU A 441 -23.82 -55.79 -15.22
CA GLU A 441 -23.52 -57.10 -15.84
C GLU A 441 -24.60 -58.13 -15.52
N VAL A 442 -25.05 -58.18 -14.26
CA VAL A 442 -26.12 -59.08 -13.80
C VAL A 442 -27.45 -58.72 -14.47
N ARG A 443 -27.77 -57.43 -14.66
CA ARG A 443 -28.96 -56.97 -15.39
C ARG A 443 -28.93 -57.38 -16.86
N ALA A 444 -27.78 -57.28 -17.51
CA ALA A 444 -27.62 -57.71 -18.90
C ALA A 444 -27.86 -59.22 -19.04
N ARG A 445 -27.25 -60.04 -18.17
CA ARG A 445 -27.47 -61.49 -18.13
C ARG A 445 -28.92 -61.85 -17.79
N TYR A 446 -29.56 -61.09 -16.90
CA TYR A 446 -30.99 -61.26 -16.62
C TYR A 446 -31.85 -60.98 -17.86
N ALA A 447 -31.57 -59.92 -18.60
CA ALA A 447 -32.28 -59.62 -19.85
C ALA A 447 -32.08 -60.69 -20.93
N GLU A 448 -30.89 -61.28 -21.03
CA GLU A 448 -30.61 -62.43 -21.91
C GLU A 448 -31.38 -63.68 -21.49
N LEU A 449 -31.45 -63.97 -20.19
CA LEU A 449 -32.24 -65.08 -19.65
C LEU A 449 -33.76 -64.89 -19.88
N LEU A 450 -34.27 -63.65 -19.78
CA LEU A 450 -35.67 -63.34 -20.13
C LEU A 450 -35.97 -63.60 -21.61
N LYS A 451 -35.03 -63.27 -22.51
CA LYS A 451 -35.15 -63.60 -23.94
C LYS A 451 -35.15 -65.12 -24.16
N ALA A 452 -34.29 -65.87 -23.45
CA ALA A 452 -34.19 -67.32 -23.58
C ALA A 452 -35.41 -68.08 -23.02
N GLN A 453 -36.09 -67.52 -22.00
CA GLN A 453 -37.29 -68.10 -21.36
C GLN A 453 -38.61 -67.76 -22.08
N GLY A 454 -38.60 -66.88 -23.10
CA GLY A 454 -39.79 -66.49 -23.85
C GLY A 454 -40.64 -65.38 -23.21
N GLU A 455 -40.14 -64.67 -22.21
CA GLU A 455 -40.83 -63.56 -21.52
C GLU A 455 -40.68 -62.21 -22.28
N GLU A 456 -40.93 -62.21 -23.60
CA GLU A 456 -40.69 -61.04 -24.47
C GLU A 456 -41.51 -59.79 -24.09
N ALA A 457 -42.70 -59.97 -23.51
CA ALA A 457 -43.56 -58.87 -23.07
C ALA A 457 -42.94 -58.08 -21.89
N ALA A 458 -42.29 -58.78 -20.95
CA ALA A 458 -41.61 -58.15 -19.81
C ALA A 458 -40.35 -57.40 -20.27
N LEU A 459 -39.61 -57.95 -21.24
CA LEU A 459 -38.44 -57.29 -21.83
C LEU A 459 -38.84 -56.00 -22.58
N ARG A 460 -39.91 -56.04 -23.38
CA ARG A 460 -40.40 -54.86 -24.13
C ARG A 460 -40.87 -53.74 -23.19
N ALA A 461 -41.51 -54.07 -22.07
CA ALA A 461 -41.91 -53.09 -21.06
C ALA A 461 -40.68 -52.39 -20.45
N LYS A 462 -39.66 -53.16 -20.03
CA LYS A 462 -38.42 -52.61 -19.45
C LYS A 462 -37.61 -51.75 -20.45
N LEU A 463 -37.57 -52.14 -21.74
CA LEU A 463 -36.94 -51.33 -22.79
C LEU A 463 -37.69 -50.02 -23.07
N ALA A 464 -39.02 -50.03 -23.06
CA ALA A 464 -39.84 -48.84 -23.27
C ALA A 464 -39.72 -47.84 -22.10
N GLU A 465 -39.60 -48.34 -20.87
CA GLU A 465 -39.35 -47.52 -19.68
C GLU A 465 -37.95 -46.88 -19.73
N ALA A 466 -36.93 -47.65 -20.11
CA ALA A 466 -35.57 -47.14 -20.30
C ALA A 466 -35.48 -46.08 -21.42
N ALA A 467 -36.20 -46.26 -22.53
CA ALA A 467 -36.24 -45.29 -23.63
C ALA A 467 -36.87 -43.95 -23.19
N LYS A 468 -37.97 -43.99 -22.42
CA LYS A 468 -38.59 -42.77 -21.85
C LYS A 468 -37.66 -42.06 -20.87
N ALA A 469 -36.96 -42.82 -20.03
CA ALA A 469 -36.02 -42.26 -19.06
C ALA A 469 -34.78 -41.63 -19.74
N LEU A 470 -34.31 -42.19 -20.86
CA LEU A 470 -33.20 -41.61 -21.64
C LEU A 470 -33.61 -40.30 -22.32
N GLU A 471 -34.78 -40.26 -22.96
CA GLU A 471 -35.30 -39.03 -23.60
C GLU A 471 -35.47 -37.88 -22.60
N ALA A 472 -35.83 -38.17 -21.34
CA ALA A 472 -35.90 -37.17 -20.28
C ALA A 472 -34.53 -36.59 -19.88
N LEU A 473 -33.45 -37.40 -19.93
CA LEU A 473 -32.10 -37.00 -19.50
C LEU A 473 -31.26 -36.36 -20.62
N LYS A 474 -31.59 -36.69 -21.88
CA LYS A 474 -30.89 -36.25 -23.09
C LYS A 474 -30.66 -34.73 -23.21
N PRO A 475 -31.65 -33.84 -23.01
CA PRO A 475 -31.41 -32.40 -23.18
C PRO A 475 -30.38 -31.85 -22.19
N GLU A 476 -30.43 -32.29 -20.94
CA GLU A 476 -29.49 -31.86 -19.89
C GLU A 476 -28.09 -32.48 -20.08
N ALA A 477 -28.01 -33.76 -20.48
CA ALA A 477 -26.75 -34.45 -20.75
C ALA A 477 -25.98 -33.80 -21.91
N LEU A 478 -26.67 -33.42 -22.99
CA LEU A 478 -26.06 -32.76 -24.15
C LEU A 478 -25.57 -31.34 -23.84
N ALA A 479 -26.29 -30.60 -22.98
CA ALA A 479 -25.90 -29.26 -22.54
C ALA A 479 -24.60 -29.25 -21.72
N LEU A 480 -24.34 -30.33 -20.96
CA LEU A 480 -23.15 -30.51 -20.11
C LEU A 480 -22.02 -31.29 -20.79
N GLY A 481 -22.13 -31.55 -22.10
CA GLY A 481 -21.05 -32.18 -22.89
C GLY A 481 -21.01 -33.72 -22.88
N LEU A 482 -22.02 -34.41 -22.33
CA LEU A 482 -22.06 -35.88 -22.22
C LEU A 482 -22.56 -36.59 -23.50
N ARG A 483 -22.17 -36.11 -24.68
CA ARG A 483 -22.71 -36.59 -25.97
C ARG A 483 -22.44 -38.07 -26.24
N GLU A 484 -21.24 -38.53 -25.88
CA GLU A 484 -20.80 -39.91 -26.13
C GLU A 484 -21.60 -40.92 -25.29
N LYS A 485 -21.79 -40.65 -23.99
CA LYS A 485 -22.56 -41.52 -23.09
C LYS A 485 -24.05 -41.60 -23.47
N VAL A 486 -24.62 -40.50 -23.99
CA VAL A 486 -25.98 -40.50 -24.54
C VAL A 486 -26.05 -41.37 -25.81
N ALA A 487 -25.09 -41.22 -26.73
CA ALA A 487 -25.04 -42.00 -27.96
C ALA A 487 -24.84 -43.51 -27.69
N GLU A 488 -24.03 -43.86 -26.70
CA GLU A 488 -23.84 -45.25 -26.26
C GLU A 488 -25.14 -45.84 -25.70
N ALA A 489 -25.87 -45.09 -24.87
CA ALA A 489 -27.17 -45.53 -24.34
C ALA A 489 -28.23 -45.69 -25.45
N GLU A 490 -28.25 -44.80 -26.45
CA GLU A 490 -29.13 -44.91 -27.62
C GLU A 490 -28.80 -46.13 -28.48
N ALA A 491 -27.50 -46.42 -28.69
CA ALA A 491 -27.05 -47.58 -29.45
C ALA A 491 -27.44 -48.91 -28.77
N LEU A 492 -27.35 -48.97 -27.44
CA LEU A 492 -27.74 -50.16 -26.67
C LEU A 492 -29.26 -50.42 -26.73
N LEU A 493 -30.08 -49.37 -26.66
CA LEU A 493 -31.53 -49.49 -26.85
C LEU A 493 -31.89 -49.97 -28.25
N ALA A 494 -31.20 -49.48 -29.29
CA ALA A 494 -31.42 -49.90 -30.67
C ALA A 494 -31.08 -51.39 -30.90
N GLN A 495 -30.13 -51.93 -30.13
CA GLN A 495 -29.76 -53.36 -30.15
C GLN A 495 -30.69 -54.23 -29.29
N GLY A 496 -31.68 -53.64 -28.60
CA GLY A 496 -32.61 -54.35 -27.72
C GLY A 496 -32.00 -54.80 -26.40
N ASN A 497 -30.96 -54.09 -25.93
CA ASN A 497 -30.31 -54.29 -24.64
C ASN A 497 -30.66 -53.15 -23.69
N LEU A 498 -30.66 -53.41 -22.37
CA LEU A 498 -30.95 -52.39 -21.37
C LEU A 498 -29.72 -51.49 -21.18
N PRO A 499 -29.81 -50.18 -21.43
CA PRO A 499 -28.71 -49.24 -21.18
C PRO A 499 -28.57 -48.98 -19.67
N ASP A 500 -27.34 -48.68 -19.24
CA ASP A 500 -27.10 -48.22 -17.88
C ASP A 500 -27.39 -46.72 -17.74
N LEU A 501 -28.65 -46.39 -17.46
CA LEU A 501 -29.06 -45.01 -17.20
C LEU A 501 -28.58 -44.49 -15.84
N GLY A 502 -28.12 -45.39 -14.94
CA GLY A 502 -27.57 -45.03 -13.64
C GLY A 502 -26.25 -44.28 -13.79
N SER A 503 -25.31 -44.82 -14.58
CA SER A 503 -24.03 -44.16 -14.86
C SER A 503 -24.18 -42.85 -15.63
N LEU A 504 -25.17 -42.74 -16.54
CA LEU A 504 -25.47 -41.48 -17.23
C LEU A 504 -25.97 -40.40 -16.27
N ARG A 505 -26.89 -40.75 -15.35
CA ARG A 505 -27.39 -39.81 -14.32
C ARG A 505 -26.26 -39.34 -13.39
N LYS A 506 -25.40 -40.25 -12.94
CA LYS A 506 -24.23 -39.90 -12.12
C LYS A 506 -23.32 -38.91 -12.84
N SER A 507 -22.98 -39.22 -14.10
CA SER A 507 -22.14 -38.36 -14.93
C SER A 507 -22.72 -36.96 -15.12
N LEU A 508 -24.05 -36.86 -15.19
CA LEU A 508 -24.77 -35.59 -15.33
C LEU A 508 -24.76 -34.77 -14.04
N GLU A 509 -24.99 -35.41 -12.89
CA GLU A 509 -24.86 -34.76 -11.59
C GLU A 509 -23.42 -34.33 -11.29
N ASP A 510 -22.44 -35.15 -11.66
CA ASP A 510 -21.01 -34.83 -11.53
C ASP A 510 -20.65 -33.63 -12.39
N ALA A 511 -21.09 -33.60 -13.66
CA ALA A 511 -20.84 -32.47 -14.56
C ALA A 511 -21.51 -31.17 -14.07
N LYS A 512 -22.74 -31.24 -13.54
CA LYS A 512 -23.39 -30.06 -12.92
C LYS A 512 -22.62 -29.57 -11.69
N ALA A 513 -22.17 -30.50 -10.84
CA ALA A 513 -21.43 -30.17 -9.63
C ALA A 513 -20.07 -29.54 -9.98
N GLN A 514 -19.35 -30.09 -10.96
CA GLN A 514 -18.09 -29.54 -11.46
C GLN A 514 -18.28 -28.13 -12.04
N ALA A 515 -19.24 -27.94 -12.93
CA ALA A 515 -19.50 -26.63 -13.54
C ALA A 515 -19.87 -25.56 -12.49
N ARG A 516 -20.67 -25.94 -11.48
CA ARG A 516 -21.00 -25.04 -10.37
C ARG A 516 -19.77 -24.70 -9.52
N GLN A 517 -18.89 -25.67 -9.27
CA GLN A 517 -17.67 -25.45 -8.48
C GLN A 517 -16.70 -24.52 -9.18
N GLU A 518 -16.44 -24.76 -10.46
CA GLU A 518 -15.58 -23.87 -11.27
C GLU A 518 -16.11 -22.44 -11.24
N ALA A 519 -17.43 -22.27 -11.38
CA ALA A 519 -18.05 -20.96 -11.27
C ALA A 519 -17.91 -20.33 -9.88
N LEU A 520 -18.12 -21.08 -8.79
CA LEU A 520 -17.97 -20.55 -7.42
C LEU A 520 -16.53 -20.17 -7.09
N LEU A 521 -15.56 -20.99 -7.48
CA LEU A 521 -14.14 -20.68 -7.31
C LEU A 521 -13.75 -19.41 -8.07
N GLU A 522 -14.22 -19.27 -9.31
CA GLU A 522 -14.01 -18.06 -10.10
C GLU A 522 -14.68 -16.85 -9.44
N LEU A 523 -15.91 -16.98 -8.95
CA LEU A 523 -16.60 -15.91 -8.22
C LEU A 523 -15.88 -15.49 -6.94
N SER A 524 -15.32 -16.42 -6.18
CA SER A 524 -14.53 -16.12 -4.99
C SER A 524 -13.22 -15.40 -5.35
N ARG A 525 -12.54 -15.78 -6.44
CA ARG A 525 -11.40 -15.02 -6.97
C ARG A 525 -11.79 -13.59 -7.38
N LEU A 526 -12.93 -13.44 -8.06
CA LEU A 526 -13.45 -12.13 -8.47
C LEU A 526 -13.88 -11.29 -7.26
N GLN A 527 -14.34 -11.90 -6.17
CA GLN A 527 -14.69 -11.22 -4.93
C GLN A 527 -13.47 -10.54 -4.29
N ALA A 528 -12.35 -11.25 -4.15
CA ALA A 528 -11.11 -10.67 -3.63
C ALA A 528 -10.62 -9.49 -4.47
N LEU A 529 -10.77 -9.56 -5.80
CA LEU A 529 -10.48 -8.44 -6.69
C LEU A 529 -11.45 -7.27 -6.48
N ALA A 530 -12.74 -7.53 -6.30
CA ALA A 530 -13.75 -6.50 -6.10
C ALA A 530 -13.58 -5.73 -4.77
N GLU A 531 -13.11 -6.40 -3.72
CA GLU A 531 -12.82 -5.76 -2.42
C GLU A 531 -11.76 -4.66 -2.53
N ARG A 532 -10.76 -4.83 -3.40
CA ARG A 532 -9.75 -3.79 -3.68
C ARG A 532 -10.36 -2.50 -4.23
N PHE A 533 -11.49 -2.59 -4.94
CA PHE A 533 -12.21 -1.45 -5.53
C PHE A 533 -13.26 -0.84 -4.59
N ARG A 534 -13.29 -1.17 -3.30
CA ARG A 534 -14.20 -0.53 -2.32
C ARG A 534 -14.02 1.00 -2.36
N GLY A 535 -15.11 1.78 -2.33
CA GLY A 535 -15.06 3.24 -2.54
C GLY A 535 -14.81 3.71 -3.99
N PHE A 536 -14.35 2.83 -4.89
CA PHE A 536 -14.20 3.06 -6.33
C PHE A 536 -15.24 2.25 -7.16
N GLY A 537 -16.40 1.94 -6.56
CA GLY A 537 -17.49 1.21 -7.23
C GLY A 537 -17.49 -0.32 -7.08
N GLY A 538 -16.55 -0.90 -6.33
CA GLY A 538 -16.48 -2.34 -6.04
C GLY A 538 -17.69 -2.88 -5.26
N GLU A 539 -18.37 -2.05 -4.47
CA GLU A 539 -19.55 -2.44 -3.67
C GLU A 539 -20.70 -2.99 -4.53
N GLY A 540 -20.92 -2.41 -5.71
CA GLY A 540 -21.94 -2.89 -6.64
C GLY A 540 -21.61 -4.28 -7.18
N VAL A 541 -20.32 -4.55 -7.40
CA VAL A 541 -19.83 -5.86 -7.86
C VAL A 541 -19.93 -6.90 -6.73
N LEU A 542 -19.59 -6.53 -5.50
CA LEU A 542 -19.71 -7.43 -4.34
C LEU A 542 -21.17 -7.86 -4.10
N ARG A 543 -22.13 -6.94 -4.27
CA ARG A 543 -23.57 -7.28 -4.22
C ARG A 543 -23.96 -8.24 -5.33
N ALA A 544 -23.53 -7.98 -6.57
CA ALA A 544 -23.80 -8.87 -7.70
C ALA A 544 -23.19 -10.27 -7.51
N ILE A 545 -22.00 -10.37 -6.91
CA ILE A 545 -21.37 -11.66 -6.57
C ILE A 545 -22.22 -12.43 -5.57
N ALA A 546 -22.72 -11.77 -4.52
CA ALA A 546 -23.57 -12.41 -3.52
C ALA A 546 -24.88 -12.95 -4.13
N GLU A 547 -25.48 -12.21 -5.06
CA GLU A 547 -26.66 -12.64 -5.80
C GLU A 547 -26.36 -13.83 -6.73
N GLU A 548 -25.22 -13.81 -7.43
CA GLU A 548 -24.81 -14.86 -8.36
C GLU A 548 -24.47 -16.17 -7.64
N LYS A 549 -23.82 -16.10 -6.48
CA LYS A 549 -23.54 -17.26 -5.60
C LYS A 549 -24.83 -17.97 -5.14
N GLY A 550 -25.97 -17.27 -5.10
CA GLY A 550 -27.27 -17.83 -4.75
C GLY A 550 -27.92 -18.68 -5.86
N LYS A 551 -27.40 -18.65 -7.10
CA LYS A 551 -28.00 -19.37 -8.24
C LYS A 551 -27.57 -20.84 -8.29
N PRO A 552 -28.40 -21.74 -8.87
CA PRO A 552 -28.06 -23.15 -9.02
C PRO A 552 -26.89 -23.39 -9.97
N LEU A 553 -26.73 -22.54 -10.99
CA LEU A 553 -25.56 -22.48 -11.87
C LEU A 553 -25.10 -21.01 -11.92
N PRO A 554 -24.09 -20.62 -11.14
CA PRO A 554 -23.55 -19.27 -11.18
C PRO A 554 -22.84 -18.99 -12.50
N ASP A 555 -22.96 -17.77 -13.05
CA ASP A 555 -22.19 -17.32 -14.20
C ASP A 555 -21.20 -16.21 -13.77
N PRO A 556 -19.88 -16.46 -13.80
CA PRO A 556 -18.86 -15.46 -13.43
C PRO A 556 -18.67 -14.38 -14.51
N THR A 557 -19.12 -14.60 -15.74
CA THR A 557 -18.86 -13.72 -16.90
C THR A 557 -19.33 -12.27 -16.71
N PRO A 558 -20.55 -12.00 -16.21
CA PRO A 558 -21.01 -10.62 -16.00
C PRO A 558 -20.19 -9.88 -14.96
N ILE A 559 -19.71 -10.59 -13.93
CA ILE A 559 -18.92 -10.04 -12.83
C ILE A 559 -17.49 -9.73 -13.31
N ALA A 560 -16.89 -10.64 -14.09
CA ALA A 560 -15.60 -10.39 -14.73
C ALA A 560 -15.65 -9.14 -15.62
N ARG A 561 -16.70 -8.99 -16.43
CA ARG A 561 -16.91 -7.78 -17.27
C ARG A 561 -17.09 -6.51 -16.45
N ALA A 562 -17.79 -6.58 -15.31
CA ALA A 562 -17.95 -5.44 -14.43
C ALA A 562 -16.60 -5.00 -13.81
N LEU A 563 -15.76 -5.96 -13.41
CA LEU A 563 -14.41 -5.69 -12.91
C LEU A 563 -13.48 -5.14 -14.00
N GLU A 564 -13.55 -5.66 -15.21
CA GLU A 564 -12.82 -5.07 -16.36
C GLU A 564 -13.25 -3.62 -16.62
N ALA A 565 -14.55 -3.32 -16.51
CA ALA A 565 -15.04 -1.95 -16.64
C ALA A 565 -14.51 -1.04 -15.52
N LEU A 566 -14.39 -1.53 -14.27
CA LEU A 566 -13.75 -0.79 -13.18
C LEU A 566 -12.26 -0.56 -13.41
N LYS A 567 -11.52 -1.57 -13.91
CA LYS A 567 -10.11 -1.42 -14.29
C LYS A 567 -9.94 -0.36 -15.39
N ARG A 568 -10.78 -0.37 -16.42
CA ARG A 568 -10.76 0.68 -17.47
C ARG A 568 -11.07 2.06 -16.92
N ARG A 569 -12.03 2.18 -15.99
CA ARG A 569 -12.31 3.45 -15.30
C ARG A 569 -11.13 3.94 -14.47
N MET A 570 -10.39 3.03 -13.84
CA MET A 570 -9.17 3.36 -13.12
C MET A 570 -8.12 3.97 -14.06
N GLU A 571 -7.87 3.36 -15.22
CA GLU A 571 -6.94 3.90 -16.22
C GLU A 571 -7.38 5.27 -16.74
N VAL A 572 -8.67 5.45 -17.05
CA VAL A 572 -9.21 6.76 -17.44
C VAL A 572 -9.00 7.78 -16.32
N LYS A 573 -9.20 7.40 -15.06
CA LYS A 573 -8.96 8.28 -13.91
C LYS A 573 -7.48 8.63 -13.76
N ARG A 574 -6.58 7.69 -14.05
CA ARG A 574 -5.13 7.96 -14.08
C ARG A 574 -4.79 9.02 -15.12
N GLU A 575 -5.28 8.87 -16.35
CA GLU A 575 -5.09 9.86 -17.42
C GLU A 575 -5.67 11.25 -17.08
N GLU A 576 -6.88 11.27 -16.49
CA GLU A 576 -7.52 12.51 -16.01
C GLU A 576 -6.64 13.21 -14.96
N LEU A 577 -6.19 12.48 -13.94
CA LEU A 577 -5.36 13.03 -12.87
C LEU A 577 -3.99 13.47 -13.39
N THR A 578 -3.36 12.73 -14.31
CA THR A 578 -2.12 13.16 -14.96
C THR A 578 -2.32 14.48 -15.68
N THR A 579 -3.40 14.63 -16.45
CA THR A 579 -3.70 15.87 -17.18
C THR A 579 -3.94 17.04 -16.22
N ARG A 580 -4.73 16.82 -15.16
CA ARG A 580 -5.00 17.85 -14.13
C ARG A 580 -3.74 18.25 -13.38
N LEU A 581 -2.89 17.29 -12.98
CA LEU A 581 -1.60 17.57 -12.33
C LEU A 581 -0.67 18.38 -13.23
N THR A 582 -0.56 18.02 -14.51
CA THR A 582 0.25 18.78 -15.47
C THR A 582 -0.27 20.20 -15.63
N ALA A 583 -1.59 20.38 -15.77
CA ALA A 583 -2.20 21.71 -15.85
C ALA A 583 -1.99 22.54 -14.57
N PHE A 584 -2.15 21.91 -13.40
CA PHE A 584 -1.90 22.52 -12.09
C PHE A 584 -0.46 23.03 -11.96
N PHE A 585 0.55 22.20 -12.28
CA PHE A 585 1.95 22.63 -12.19
C PHE A 585 2.30 23.73 -13.21
N GLN A 586 1.71 23.70 -14.40
CA GLN A 586 1.87 24.78 -15.39
C GLN A 586 1.27 26.10 -14.90
N ALA A 587 0.10 26.07 -14.26
CA ALA A 587 -0.54 27.25 -13.70
C ALA A 587 0.24 27.79 -12.49
N TYR A 588 0.66 26.91 -11.56
CA TYR A 588 1.47 27.30 -10.42
C TYR A 588 2.81 27.94 -10.81
N ALA A 589 3.49 27.40 -11.83
CA ALA A 589 4.75 27.98 -12.34
C ALA A 589 4.61 29.45 -12.80
N ARG A 590 3.42 29.87 -13.24
CA ARG A 590 3.14 31.28 -13.60
C ARG A 590 3.02 32.20 -12.39
N LEU A 591 2.69 31.63 -11.23
CA LEU A 591 2.47 32.33 -9.95
C LEU A 591 3.69 32.24 -9.02
N GLU A 592 4.74 31.55 -9.45
CA GLU A 592 5.95 31.33 -8.67
C GLU A 592 6.62 32.68 -8.34
N GLY A 593 6.84 32.93 -7.05
CA GLY A 593 7.43 34.18 -6.53
C GLY A 593 6.50 35.11 -5.74
N PHE A 594 5.17 34.97 -5.86
CA PHE A 594 4.23 35.76 -5.04
C PHE A 594 4.19 35.25 -3.60
N GLN A 595 4.58 36.05 -2.61
CA GLN A 595 4.60 35.63 -1.21
C GLN A 595 3.25 35.93 -0.53
N SER A 596 2.42 34.90 -0.35
CA SER A 596 1.21 34.93 0.49
C SER A 596 1.13 33.70 1.39
N GLU A 597 0.27 33.74 2.42
CA GLU A 597 0.02 32.59 3.29
C GLU A 597 -0.55 31.39 2.52
N THR A 598 -1.38 31.69 1.52
CA THR A 598 -1.99 30.76 0.57
C THR A 598 -0.92 30.08 -0.27
N ASN A 599 0.11 30.82 -0.71
CA ASN A 599 1.28 30.23 -1.34
C ASN A 599 2.08 29.31 -0.39
N ARG A 600 2.20 29.65 0.90
CA ARG A 600 2.90 28.79 1.86
C ARG A 600 2.19 27.45 2.05
N ARG A 601 0.86 27.47 2.20
CA ARG A 601 0.03 26.24 2.27
C ARG A 601 0.15 25.42 0.98
N LEU A 602 0.10 26.10 -0.18
CA LEU A 602 0.23 25.44 -1.47
C LEU A 602 1.62 24.79 -1.65
N LYS A 603 2.69 25.48 -1.24
CA LYS A 603 4.08 24.97 -1.29
C LYS A 603 4.25 23.68 -0.52
N ALA A 604 3.60 23.52 0.62
CA ALA A 604 3.63 22.28 1.40
C ALA A 604 3.06 21.09 0.61
N LEU A 605 2.04 21.31 -0.23
CA LEU A 605 1.41 20.24 -1.03
C LEU A 605 2.18 19.87 -2.30
N LEU A 606 3.07 20.75 -2.82
CA LEU A 606 3.77 20.50 -4.08
C LEU A 606 4.65 19.24 -4.08
N PRO A 607 5.47 18.95 -3.05
CA PRO A 607 6.25 17.72 -3.00
C PRO A 607 5.38 16.47 -3.06
N VAL A 608 4.22 16.49 -2.38
CA VAL A 608 3.25 15.40 -2.36
C VAL A 608 2.66 15.17 -3.75
N LEU A 609 2.23 16.24 -4.42
CA LEU A 609 1.67 16.17 -5.78
C LEU A 609 2.71 15.78 -6.83
N LYS A 610 3.98 16.18 -6.67
CA LYS A 610 5.08 15.74 -7.54
C LYS A 610 5.34 14.25 -7.38
N SER A 611 5.44 13.78 -6.14
CA SER A 611 5.59 12.34 -5.86
C SER A 611 4.39 11.54 -6.38
N ALA A 612 3.18 12.06 -6.22
CA ALA A 612 1.96 11.45 -6.76
C ALA A 612 2.00 11.37 -8.30
N GLN A 613 2.50 12.40 -8.99
CA GLN A 613 2.62 12.42 -10.45
C GLN A 613 3.57 11.33 -10.96
N GLU A 614 4.71 11.13 -10.29
CA GLU A 614 5.69 10.09 -10.65
C GLU A 614 5.16 8.67 -10.39
N LYS A 615 4.43 8.50 -9.28
CA LYS A 615 3.95 7.19 -8.80
C LYS A 615 2.57 6.81 -9.32
N LEU A 616 1.87 7.72 -10.00
CA LEU A 616 0.50 7.55 -10.50
C LEU A 616 0.23 6.23 -11.25
N PRO A 617 1.15 5.72 -12.10
CA PRO A 617 0.96 4.44 -12.78
C PRO A 617 0.91 3.21 -11.84
N ARG A 618 1.45 3.33 -10.63
CA ARG A 618 1.57 2.24 -9.64
C ARG A 618 0.58 2.37 -8.48
N LEU A 619 -0.18 3.47 -8.42
CA LEU A 619 -1.14 3.70 -7.36
C LEU A 619 -2.40 2.86 -7.56
N GLY A 620 -2.86 2.24 -6.48
CA GLY A 620 -4.14 1.56 -6.40
C GLY A 620 -5.33 2.53 -6.39
N PRO A 621 -6.57 2.00 -6.32
CA PRO A 621 -7.79 2.80 -6.38
C PRO A 621 -7.92 3.77 -5.20
N GLN A 622 -7.46 3.42 -4.00
CA GLN A 622 -7.49 4.32 -2.84
C GLN A 622 -6.48 5.44 -3.00
N GLY A 623 -5.27 5.12 -3.47
CA GLY A 623 -4.25 6.11 -3.81
C GLY A 623 -4.76 7.15 -4.81
N LEU A 624 -5.46 6.72 -5.86
CA LEU A 624 -6.04 7.65 -6.85
C LEU A 624 -7.10 8.58 -6.25
N LEU A 625 -7.99 8.06 -5.39
CA LEU A 625 -8.97 8.89 -4.67
C LEU A 625 -8.29 9.88 -3.73
N GLN A 626 -7.21 9.48 -3.08
CA GLN A 626 -6.42 10.38 -2.23
C GLN A 626 -5.75 11.48 -3.04
N VAL A 627 -5.13 11.15 -4.18
CA VAL A 627 -4.54 12.13 -5.10
C VAL A 627 -5.59 13.10 -5.63
N GLU A 628 -6.79 12.61 -5.97
CA GLU A 628 -7.88 13.46 -6.41
C GLU A 628 -8.30 14.46 -5.32
N ARG A 629 -8.42 14.01 -4.07
CA ARG A 629 -8.75 14.89 -2.93
C ARG A 629 -7.66 15.94 -2.70
N THR A 630 -6.39 15.54 -2.66
CA THR A 630 -5.27 16.48 -2.42
C THR A 630 -5.10 17.45 -3.58
N LEU A 631 -5.26 16.99 -4.82
CA LEU A 631 -5.23 17.84 -6.01
C LEU A 631 -6.38 18.85 -6.00
N SER A 632 -7.59 18.43 -5.64
CA SER A 632 -8.75 19.33 -5.58
C SER A 632 -8.57 20.41 -4.50
N GLN A 633 -7.96 20.05 -3.36
CA GLN A 633 -7.57 21.02 -2.32
C GLN A 633 -6.52 22.01 -2.84
N ALA A 634 -5.49 21.52 -3.54
CA ALA A 634 -4.45 22.37 -4.11
C ALA A 634 -4.97 23.28 -5.23
N GLU A 635 -5.87 22.79 -6.09
CA GLU A 635 -6.55 23.59 -7.12
C GLU A 635 -7.39 24.72 -6.52
N ALA A 636 -8.06 24.47 -5.38
CA ALA A 636 -8.80 25.52 -4.66
C ALA A 636 -7.86 26.62 -4.14
N LEU A 637 -6.77 26.23 -3.47
CA LEU A 637 -5.75 27.16 -2.98
C LEU A 637 -5.07 27.93 -4.12
N LEU A 638 -4.85 27.28 -5.27
CA LEU A 638 -4.30 27.92 -6.47
C LEU A 638 -5.23 29.02 -6.99
N ARG A 639 -6.55 28.76 -7.04
CA ARG A 639 -7.54 29.78 -7.45
C ARG A 639 -7.61 30.94 -6.49
N GLU A 640 -7.47 30.69 -5.18
CA GLU A 640 -7.38 31.76 -4.17
C GLU A 640 -6.12 32.60 -4.38
N LEU A 641 -4.98 31.96 -4.63
CA LEU A 641 -3.71 32.62 -4.93
C LEU A 641 -3.77 33.48 -6.20
N GLU A 642 -4.45 32.99 -7.24
CA GLU A 642 -4.70 33.75 -8.48
C GLU A 642 -5.50 35.03 -8.18
N LYS A 643 -6.59 34.92 -7.42
CA LYS A 643 -7.41 36.06 -7.00
C LYS A 643 -6.63 37.07 -6.16
N GLU A 644 -5.82 36.60 -5.21
CA GLU A 644 -4.97 37.48 -4.39
C GLU A 644 -3.96 38.25 -5.24
N ARG A 645 -3.35 37.59 -6.23
CA ARG A 645 -2.40 38.24 -7.14
C ARG A 645 -3.11 39.26 -8.04
N GLU A 646 -4.31 38.95 -8.53
CA GLU A 646 -5.12 39.88 -9.32
C GLU A 646 -5.53 41.10 -8.48
N ALA A 647 -5.98 40.90 -7.25
CA ALA A 647 -6.29 41.97 -6.32
C ALA A 647 -5.06 42.83 -6.02
N ALA A 648 -3.90 42.22 -5.74
CA ALA A 648 -2.65 42.94 -5.52
C ALA A 648 -2.21 43.74 -6.76
N LYS A 649 -2.40 43.19 -7.97
CA LYS A 649 -2.15 43.93 -9.22
C LYS A 649 -3.11 45.10 -9.42
N ALA A 650 -4.39 44.95 -9.07
CA ALA A 650 -5.38 46.02 -9.17
C ALA A 650 -5.05 47.17 -8.21
N VAL A 651 -4.71 46.86 -6.94
CA VAL A 651 -4.26 47.86 -5.96
C VAL A 651 -2.98 48.58 -6.43
N LEU A 652 -2.01 47.85 -7.00
CA LEU A 652 -0.82 48.47 -7.58
C LEU A 652 -1.13 49.38 -8.79
N GLN A 653 -2.18 49.09 -9.56
CA GLN A 653 -2.62 49.93 -10.66
C GLN A 653 -3.38 51.18 -10.17
N GLU A 654 -4.20 51.06 -9.12
CA GLU A 654 -4.90 52.18 -8.49
C GLU A 654 -3.91 53.17 -7.84
N ILE A 655 -2.93 52.67 -7.07
CA ILE A 655 -1.88 53.50 -6.46
C ILE A 655 -1.03 54.20 -7.54
N ARG A 656 -0.75 53.52 -8.66
CA ARG A 656 -0.05 54.15 -9.80
C ARG A 656 -0.91 55.17 -10.55
N GLY A 657 -2.23 55.10 -10.47
CA GLY A 657 -3.15 56.04 -11.10
C GLY A 657 -3.39 57.31 -10.28
N GLU A 658 -3.51 57.20 -8.96
CA GLU A 658 -3.88 58.33 -8.10
C GLU A 658 -2.68 59.18 -7.66
N ASP A 659 -1.51 58.59 -7.40
CA ASP A 659 -0.37 59.33 -6.83
C ASP A 659 0.59 59.93 -7.88
N LEU A 660 0.63 59.41 -9.12
CA LEU A 660 1.50 59.95 -10.16
C LEU A 660 0.92 61.18 -10.87
N GLU A 661 -0.40 61.29 -11.07
CA GLU A 661 -1.00 62.51 -11.63
C GLU A 661 -0.99 63.68 -10.63
N ALA A 662 -1.12 63.38 -9.33
CA ALA A 662 -0.99 64.38 -8.27
C ALA A 662 0.47 64.88 -8.08
N LEU A 663 1.47 64.01 -8.29
CA LEU A 663 2.88 64.38 -8.18
C LEU A 663 3.48 64.96 -9.48
N LEU A 664 2.97 64.60 -10.66
CA LEU A 664 3.44 65.15 -11.94
C LEU A 664 2.81 66.51 -12.29
N GLY A 665 1.62 66.82 -11.79
CA GLY A 665 0.97 68.13 -11.99
C GLY A 665 1.68 69.32 -11.29
N VAL A 666 2.62 69.05 -10.39
CA VAL A 666 3.39 70.08 -9.65
C VAL A 666 4.70 70.46 -10.37
N PHE A 667 5.19 69.62 -11.28
CA PHE A 667 6.48 69.85 -11.96
C PHE A 667 6.38 70.42 -13.38
N ASP A 668 5.18 70.55 -13.96
CA ASP A 668 4.99 71.05 -15.33
C ASP A 668 4.86 72.59 -15.45
N GLN A 669 5.10 73.35 -14.38
CA GLN A 669 5.28 74.81 -14.48
C GLN A 669 6.75 75.19 -14.62
N GLY A 670 7.26 74.97 -15.83
CA GLY A 670 8.34 75.78 -16.38
C GLY A 670 9.51 74.97 -16.88
N ARG A 671 9.51 74.66 -18.18
CA ARG A 671 10.68 74.87 -19.06
C ARG A 671 10.37 74.55 -20.53
N THR A 672 10.69 75.52 -21.39
CA THR A 672 11.06 75.35 -22.80
C THR A 672 12.27 76.27 -23.08
N PRO A 673 13.07 76.09 -24.15
CA PRO A 673 14.24 75.18 -24.13
C PRO A 673 15.52 75.82 -24.73
N ALA A 674 16.74 75.35 -24.36
CA ALA A 674 18.03 75.54 -25.07
C ALA A 674 19.19 75.04 -24.19
N GLN A 675 20.35 74.56 -24.63
CA GLN A 675 20.96 74.14 -25.90
C GLN A 675 22.18 73.26 -25.49
N ALA A 676 22.75 72.52 -26.45
CA ALA A 676 23.75 71.48 -26.24
C ALA A 676 25.23 71.95 -26.12
N LYS A 677 26.05 71.03 -25.57
CA LYS A 677 27.53 70.77 -25.70
C LYS A 677 28.50 71.21 -24.55
N PRO A 678 29.66 70.50 -24.36
CA PRO A 678 30.14 69.93 -23.08
C PRO A 678 31.60 70.39 -22.72
N PRO A 679 32.42 69.62 -21.96
CA PRO A 679 32.49 69.49 -20.49
C PRO A 679 33.81 70.07 -19.89
N GLU A 680 33.79 70.63 -18.68
CA GLU A 680 35.01 70.93 -17.90
C GLU A 680 34.82 70.62 -16.41
N ALA A 681 35.95 70.34 -15.74
CA ALA A 681 36.17 69.61 -14.48
C ALA A 681 35.26 69.87 -13.25
N PRO A 682 35.11 68.88 -12.36
CA PRO A 682 34.15 68.93 -11.26
C PRO A 682 34.53 69.99 -10.22
N SER A 683 33.59 70.89 -9.95
CA SER A 683 33.67 71.91 -8.89
C SER A 683 32.86 71.45 -7.68
N THR A 684 33.05 72.07 -6.52
CA THR A 684 32.43 71.74 -5.23
C THR A 684 30.89 71.60 -5.23
N MET A 685 30.19 72.03 -6.29
CA MET A 685 28.76 71.76 -6.50
C MET A 685 28.44 70.28 -6.77
N ASP A 686 29.39 69.47 -7.27
CA ASP A 686 29.15 68.05 -7.59
C ASP A 686 29.09 67.16 -6.34
N LEU A 687 29.68 67.59 -5.22
CA LEU A 687 29.67 66.85 -3.94
C LEU A 687 28.33 67.01 -3.18
N GLU A 688 27.72 68.20 -3.23
CA GLU A 688 26.40 68.42 -2.64
C GLU A 688 25.30 67.69 -3.42
N ALA A 689 25.43 67.60 -4.75
CA ALA A 689 24.52 66.82 -5.58
C ALA A 689 24.61 65.29 -5.31
N ASP A 690 25.79 64.77 -4.96
CA ASP A 690 25.98 63.34 -4.65
C ASP A 690 25.41 62.93 -3.29
N LEU A 691 25.39 63.86 -2.32
CA LEU A 691 24.88 63.63 -0.96
C LEU A 691 23.38 63.99 -0.80
N ALA A 692 22.80 64.74 -1.74
CA ALA A 692 21.38 65.11 -1.75
C ALA A 692 20.40 63.94 -1.54
N PRO A 693 20.52 62.78 -2.23
CA PRO A 693 19.59 61.65 -2.03
C PRO A 693 19.70 60.99 -0.65
N LEU A 694 20.82 61.20 0.06
CA LEU A 694 21.08 60.61 1.36
C LEU A 694 20.63 61.50 2.53
N ARG A 695 20.05 62.68 2.27
CA ARG A 695 19.46 63.58 3.29
C ARG A 695 18.02 63.17 3.61
N LEU A 696 17.86 61.97 4.15
CA LEU A 696 16.58 61.45 4.62
C LEU A 696 16.18 62.07 5.98
N PRO A 697 14.89 62.14 6.31
CA PRO A 697 14.45 62.49 7.66
C PRO A 697 15.08 61.53 8.69
N GLY A 698 15.63 62.09 9.77
CA GLY A 698 16.34 61.32 10.81
C GLY A 698 17.86 61.19 10.61
N VAL A 699 18.43 61.72 9.52
CA VAL A 699 19.89 61.84 9.35
C VAL A 699 20.38 63.17 9.94
N GLU A 700 21.14 63.10 11.03
CA GLU A 700 21.64 64.28 11.76
C GLU A 700 22.96 64.80 11.19
N VAL A 701 23.84 63.90 10.75
CA VAL A 701 25.16 64.23 10.21
C VAL A 701 25.41 63.41 8.96
N LEU A 702 25.89 64.04 7.90
CA LEU A 702 26.25 63.39 6.64
C LEU A 702 27.43 64.12 6.00
N GLY A 703 28.50 63.41 5.66
CA GLY A 703 29.63 63.96 4.92
C GLY A 703 30.75 62.95 4.72
N TYR A 704 31.83 63.35 4.06
CA TYR A 704 32.98 62.46 3.84
C TYR A 704 34.03 62.57 4.95
N LEU A 705 34.68 61.45 5.26
CA LEU A 705 35.81 61.40 6.18
C LEU A 705 36.96 62.25 5.60
N GLY A 706 37.24 63.39 6.23
CA GLY A 706 38.16 64.43 5.76
C GLY A 706 37.56 65.84 5.77
N GLU A 707 36.22 65.95 5.77
CA GLU A 707 35.49 67.22 5.86
C GLU A 707 35.24 67.64 7.33
N ALA A 708 34.79 68.88 7.55
CA ALA A 708 34.45 69.40 8.88
C ALA A 708 33.15 68.78 9.40
N LEU A 709 33.23 67.55 9.91
CA LEU A 709 32.14 66.84 10.55
C LEU A 709 32.06 67.22 12.05
N PRO A 710 30.86 67.36 12.64
CA PRO A 710 30.65 67.55 14.08
C PRO A 710 30.84 66.23 14.86
N LEU A 711 31.87 65.45 14.53
CA LEU A 711 32.22 64.16 15.14
C LEU A 711 33.73 64.11 15.40
N PRO A 712 34.19 63.40 16.45
CA PRO A 712 35.61 63.28 16.75
C PRO A 712 36.33 62.49 15.64
N ARG A 713 37.30 63.12 14.97
CA ARG A 713 37.99 62.56 13.80
C ARG A 713 38.93 61.39 14.12
N GLU A 714 39.74 61.54 15.15
CA GLU A 714 40.72 60.51 15.58
C GLU A 714 40.10 59.12 15.81
N PRO A 715 38.98 58.97 16.55
CA PRO A 715 38.35 57.65 16.74
C PRO A 715 37.66 57.12 15.47
N LEU A 716 37.14 57.98 14.59
CA LEU A 716 36.57 57.54 13.31
C LEU A 716 37.65 57.00 12.37
N GLU A 717 38.81 57.67 12.31
CA GLU A 717 39.96 57.22 11.51
C GLU A 717 40.54 55.92 12.08
N ALA A 718 40.69 55.80 13.40
CA ALA A 718 41.13 54.56 14.05
C ALA A 718 40.17 53.41 13.80
N PHE A 719 38.85 53.67 13.84
CA PHE A 719 37.84 52.67 13.56
C PHE A 719 37.87 52.21 12.09
N VAL A 720 37.98 53.14 11.15
CA VAL A 720 38.18 52.81 9.72
C VAL A 720 39.44 51.96 9.51
N GLN A 721 40.56 52.30 10.15
CA GLN A 721 41.79 51.51 10.04
C GLN A 721 41.62 50.09 10.61
N ALA A 722 40.90 49.93 11.71
CA ALA A 722 40.57 48.61 12.27
C ALA A 722 39.66 47.82 11.32
N LEU A 723 38.70 48.49 10.66
CA LEU A 723 37.87 47.87 9.65
C LEU A 723 38.71 47.42 8.43
N ASP A 724 39.58 48.28 7.90
CA ASP A 724 40.46 47.95 6.77
C ASP A 724 41.42 46.79 7.08
N GLN A 725 41.94 46.70 8.31
CA GLN A 725 42.77 45.57 8.74
C GLN A 725 41.99 44.26 8.76
N LEU A 726 40.73 44.30 9.22
CA LEU A 726 39.84 43.15 9.26
C LEU A 726 39.38 42.73 7.84
N ASP A 727 39.38 43.64 6.86
CA ASP A 727 39.11 43.30 5.46
C ASP A 727 40.29 42.64 4.78
N LYS A 728 41.50 43.10 5.07
CA LYS A 728 42.72 42.46 4.60
C LYS A 728 42.86 41.04 5.14
N SER A 729 42.41 40.77 6.37
CA SER A 729 42.44 39.42 6.95
C SER A 729 41.36 38.49 6.40
N LEU A 730 40.18 39.02 6.05
CA LEU A 730 39.06 38.25 5.48
C LEU A 730 39.10 38.11 3.95
N GLY A 731 39.94 38.89 3.25
CA GLY A 731 40.07 38.83 1.78
C GLY A 731 38.82 39.32 1.03
N GLN A 732 37.96 40.12 1.67
CA GLN A 732 36.72 40.64 1.11
C GLN A 732 36.74 42.17 1.09
N THR A 733 36.08 42.78 0.10
CA THR A 733 35.83 44.23 0.07
C THR A 733 34.50 44.53 0.75
N ARG A 734 34.51 45.41 1.76
CA ARG A 734 33.30 45.72 2.55
C ARG A 734 32.26 46.53 1.80
N GLY A 735 31.00 46.23 2.11
CA GLY A 735 29.87 47.15 1.95
C GLY A 735 29.76 48.14 3.13
N PRO A 736 28.61 48.82 3.30
CA PRO A 736 28.42 49.76 4.40
C PRO A 736 28.46 49.06 5.77
N ALA A 737 29.23 49.61 6.72
CA ALA A 737 29.27 49.17 8.11
C ALA A 737 28.43 50.12 8.97
N ALA A 738 27.61 49.58 9.88
CA ALA A 738 26.80 50.37 10.79
C ALA A 738 27.05 49.98 12.24
N ILE A 739 27.23 50.95 13.11
CA ILE A 739 27.34 50.79 14.57
C ILE A 739 26.07 51.35 15.21
N LEU A 740 25.43 50.57 16.06
CA LEU A 740 24.28 51.00 16.84
C LEU A 740 24.75 51.61 18.18
N LEU A 741 24.43 52.87 18.40
CA LEU A 741 24.74 53.67 19.58
C LEU A 741 23.43 54.04 20.29
N GLY A 742 22.75 53.05 20.87
CA GLY A 742 21.44 53.23 21.51
C GLY A 742 20.35 53.59 20.51
N GLU A 743 19.81 54.80 20.61
CA GLU A 743 18.78 55.34 19.69
C GLU A 743 19.36 55.88 18.37
N LYS A 744 20.70 56.04 18.30
CA LYS A 744 21.40 56.51 17.11
C LYS A 744 22.19 55.39 16.44
N ALA A 745 22.48 55.55 15.16
CA ALA A 745 23.33 54.67 14.39
C ALA A 745 24.36 55.48 13.61
N LEU A 746 25.61 55.02 13.64
CA LEU A 746 26.72 55.57 12.87
C LEU A 746 27.01 54.63 11.69
N VAL A 747 26.91 55.14 10.47
CA VAL A 747 27.14 54.38 9.24
C VAL A 747 28.42 54.88 8.57
N LEU A 748 29.27 53.93 8.17
CA LEU A 748 30.50 54.15 7.40
C LEU A 748 30.42 53.34 6.11
N ALA A 749 30.48 54.01 4.97
CA ALA A 749 30.31 53.35 3.68
C ALA A 749 31.36 53.84 2.65
N PRO A 750 32.05 52.95 1.94
CA PRO A 750 32.89 53.35 0.82
C PRO A 750 32.01 53.78 -0.37
N ARG A 751 32.11 55.04 -0.79
CA ARG A 751 31.39 55.60 -1.95
C ARG A 751 32.34 56.43 -2.82
N LYS A 752 32.46 56.05 -4.10
CA LYS A 752 33.34 56.71 -5.10
C LYS A 752 34.79 56.96 -4.61
N GLY A 753 35.37 55.99 -3.90
CA GLY A 753 36.76 56.06 -3.42
C GLY A 753 36.98 56.93 -2.16
N ARG A 754 35.92 57.42 -1.53
CA ARG A 754 35.95 58.11 -0.22
C ARG A 754 35.05 57.39 0.78
N ILE A 755 35.29 57.57 2.07
CA ILE A 755 34.47 56.98 3.14
C ILE A 755 33.41 58.00 3.53
N LEU A 756 32.15 57.65 3.30
CA LEU A 756 30.99 58.39 3.78
C LEU A 756 30.78 58.09 5.26
N VAL A 757 30.52 59.13 6.04
CA VAL A 757 30.14 59.06 7.46
C VAL A 757 28.74 59.64 7.62
N ALA A 758 27.84 58.87 8.22
CA ALA A 758 26.50 59.33 8.56
C ALA A 758 26.11 58.99 9.99
N LEU A 759 25.56 59.96 10.73
CA LEU A 759 24.91 59.74 12.02
C LEU A 759 23.42 59.94 11.85
N LEU A 760 22.63 58.95 12.22
CA LEU A 760 21.19 58.93 11.98
C LEU A 760 20.44 58.23 13.12
N GLU A 761 19.15 58.48 13.25
CA GLU A 761 18.28 57.75 14.18
C GLU A 761 18.16 56.29 13.75
N LYS A 762 18.11 55.36 14.71
CA LYS A 762 18.03 53.91 14.45
C LYS A 762 16.85 53.53 13.55
N THR A 763 15.73 54.23 13.66
CA THR A 763 14.52 54.08 12.83
C THR A 763 14.77 54.35 11.34
N SER A 764 15.75 55.19 11.03
CA SER A 764 16.07 55.65 9.67
C SER A 764 17.17 54.83 9.00
N LEU A 765 17.80 53.89 9.73
CA LEU A 765 18.93 53.10 9.25
C LEU A 765 18.57 52.21 8.05
N SER A 766 17.41 51.56 8.07
CA SER A 766 16.98 50.70 6.97
C SER A 766 16.74 51.48 5.68
N ALA A 767 16.09 52.64 5.76
CA ALA A 767 15.86 53.52 4.61
C ALA A 767 17.18 54.09 4.06
N PHE A 768 18.10 54.48 4.95
CA PHE A 768 19.41 55.01 4.57
C PHE A 768 20.30 53.97 3.88
N LEU A 769 20.29 52.72 4.35
CA LEU A 769 21.06 51.63 3.72
C LEU A 769 20.51 51.23 2.34
N LEU A 770 19.20 51.39 2.10
CA LEU A 770 18.59 51.16 0.79
C LEU A 770 19.04 52.22 -0.23
N GLU A 771 19.00 53.51 0.14
CA GLU A 771 19.47 54.61 -0.71
C GLU A 771 20.99 54.61 -0.95
N LEU A 772 21.75 53.97 -0.06
CA LEU A 772 23.19 53.78 -0.23
C LEU A 772 23.56 52.80 -1.36
N ASN A 773 22.67 51.87 -1.72
CA ASN A 773 22.90 50.85 -2.75
C ASN A 773 21.65 50.69 -3.67
N PRO A 774 21.39 51.65 -4.57
CA PRO A 774 20.24 51.56 -5.47
C PRO A 774 20.31 50.38 -6.46
N ASP A 775 21.50 49.84 -6.74
CA ASP A 775 21.73 48.79 -7.75
C ASP A 775 21.43 47.35 -7.28
N LYS A 776 21.01 47.13 -6.02
CA LYS A 776 20.66 45.78 -5.52
C LYS A 776 19.20 45.38 -5.71
N HIS A 777 18.39 46.23 -6.35
CA HIS A 777 16.95 46.01 -6.56
C HIS A 777 16.49 46.11 -8.03
N MET A 778 17.37 45.81 -9.00
CA MET A 778 16.96 45.44 -10.36
C MET A 778 17.07 43.95 -10.61
#